data_AF-A0A433J5T8-F1
#
_entry.id   AF-A0A433J5T8-F1
#
_cell.length_a   1.000
_cell.length_b   1.000
_cell.length_c   1.000
_cell.angle_alpha   90.00
_cell.angle_beta   90.00
_cell.angle_gamma   90.00
#
_symmetry.space_group_name_H-M   'P 1'
#
loop_
_entity.id
_entity.type
_entity.pdbx_description
1 polymer ?
#
loop_
_entity_poly.entity_id
_entity_poly.type
_entity_poly.pdbx_seq_one_letter_code
_entity_poly.pdbx_strand_id
1 'polypeptide(L)'
;MAAAIWGAVGALGLDYALPPPSFEHAGQKVRGPSQVLESGLATCLDSALLFAAALEHCGLNPLIVFTRGHAFAGVWLRREEFTTSVVDDVTALRKRAKLKELALFETTLATHRPCPSFAIAADHAFRQIEESVEDTFELAVDVRRARLQRIRPLASAEFPVTADHADADAEASEPLFAEPPADLPENLDDAADDPGPASPKDRLERWQRKLLDLSLRNALLNFRAGKRTLVCDAPDPGLLEDLLAEGRSMRLLPRPALMDGNDPRSQAIHEGRTLEDLHRQHALEALGRNEVLVGLKGDDLDARLTELYRTARAAMQEGGANTLFLALGFLSWTRDAKDAKRHRAPLILIPVTLQRKSVRSGFSLVLHDDEPRFNPTLLQMLRQDFRLTIPVAEGELPRDDSGLDIAGIWKAVRQAVKDIPGWEVTEDVVLATFSFAKYLMWKDLVDRTEQLKQSPVVRHLIETPRDPFPSDLAFPNPRDLDATHGPEHTFCPLPADSSQLSAVMAAARGKNFVLVGPPGTGKSQTIANLVAQFLAERKSVLFVSEKIAALDVVYRRLREVGLGEFCLELHSNKSRKLDVLDQLRRAWDAKGDTDADTWRKEAQRLKGLRDQLNGFVARLHHRHRNGLTVHAAIGHVVARRHRPPLGLSWPSPTPMTKRHSTPCGSWPTGWDFTPARSARSPTARCGS
;
A
#
# COMPACT_ATOMS: atom_id res chain seq x y z
N MET A 1 30.21 -10.69 -7.88
CA MET A 1 29.52 -11.32 -9.03
C MET A 1 29.52 -10.43 -10.27
N ALA A 2 29.00 -9.20 -10.22
CA ALA A 2 29.02 -8.28 -11.38
C ALA A 2 30.45 -8.04 -11.96
N ALA A 3 31.45 -7.82 -11.09
CA ALA A 3 32.84 -7.71 -11.51
C ALA A 3 33.41 -9.00 -12.15
N ALA A 4 32.90 -10.17 -11.77
CA ALA A 4 33.31 -11.44 -12.40
C ALA A 4 32.69 -11.58 -13.79
N ILE A 5 31.43 -11.17 -13.96
CA ILE A 5 30.77 -11.11 -15.28
C ILE A 5 31.49 -10.10 -16.18
N TRP A 6 31.91 -8.95 -15.63
CA TRP A 6 32.76 -7.98 -16.33
C TRP A 6 34.05 -8.59 -16.86
N GLY A 7 34.81 -9.27 -15.99
CA GLY A 7 36.04 -9.95 -16.40
C GLY A 7 35.81 -11.03 -17.45
N ALA A 8 34.75 -11.84 -17.30
CA ALA A 8 34.39 -12.88 -18.25
C ALA A 8 34.02 -12.31 -19.63
N VAL A 9 33.21 -11.23 -19.68
CA VAL A 9 32.84 -10.58 -20.94
C VAL A 9 34.04 -9.88 -21.58
N GLY A 10 34.90 -9.25 -20.79
CA GLY A 10 36.15 -8.65 -21.28
C GLY A 10 37.10 -9.68 -21.91
N ALA A 11 37.14 -10.90 -21.36
CA ALA A 11 37.93 -12.01 -21.90
C ALA A 11 37.42 -12.56 -23.23
N LEU A 12 36.17 -12.26 -23.62
CA LEU A 12 35.64 -12.64 -24.94
C LEU A 12 36.29 -11.86 -26.08
N GLY A 13 36.98 -10.74 -25.79
CA GLY A 13 37.71 -9.97 -26.80
C GLY A 13 36.81 -9.31 -27.84
N LEU A 14 35.58 -8.93 -27.48
CA LEU A 14 34.63 -8.27 -28.38
C LEU A 14 35.16 -6.92 -28.88
N ASP A 15 34.89 -6.59 -30.15
CA ASP A 15 35.23 -5.32 -30.77
C ASP A 15 33.99 -4.40 -30.87
N TYR A 16 34.20 -3.10 -30.68
CA TYR A 16 33.09 -2.13 -30.76
C TYR A 16 32.66 -1.90 -32.21
N ALA A 17 31.38 -2.10 -32.49
CA ALA A 17 30.76 -1.72 -33.75
C ALA A 17 30.09 -0.36 -33.59
N LEU A 18 30.55 0.65 -34.35
CA LEU A 18 29.88 1.94 -34.39
C LEU A 18 28.52 1.78 -35.11
N PRO A 19 27.38 2.07 -34.46
CA PRO A 19 26.11 2.04 -35.16
C PRO A 19 26.09 3.14 -36.25
N PRO A 20 25.43 2.92 -37.40
CA PRO A 20 25.25 3.96 -38.40
C PRO A 20 24.51 5.18 -37.79
N PRO A 21 24.73 6.39 -38.32
CA PRO A 21 24.29 7.65 -37.74
C PRO A 21 22.77 7.86 -37.88
N SER A 22 21.99 7.12 -37.11
CA SER A 22 20.60 7.45 -36.83
C SER A 22 20.17 6.66 -35.59
N PHE A 23 20.15 7.33 -34.44
CA PHE A 23 19.23 6.96 -33.37
C PHE A 23 17.84 7.22 -33.92
N GLU A 24 17.24 6.23 -34.58
CA GLU A 24 15.85 6.33 -34.99
C GLU A 24 15.01 6.40 -33.71
N HIS A 25 14.25 7.48 -33.54
CA HIS A 25 13.23 7.62 -32.49
C HIS A 25 12.13 6.52 -32.57
N ALA A 26 12.27 5.55 -33.49
CA ALA A 26 11.38 4.43 -33.76
C ALA A 26 11.99 3.04 -33.43
N GLY A 27 13.27 2.94 -33.05
CA GLY A 27 13.90 1.71 -32.54
C GLY A 27 15.19 1.27 -33.25
N GLN A 28 16.01 0.48 -32.54
CA GLN A 28 17.28 -0.06 -33.04
C GLN A 28 17.22 -1.59 -33.13
N LYS A 29 17.73 -2.17 -34.22
CA LYS A 29 17.96 -3.61 -34.30
C LYS A 29 19.13 -4.00 -33.39
N VAL A 30 18.88 -4.92 -32.48
CA VAL A 30 19.87 -5.46 -31.54
C VAL A 30 20.20 -6.91 -31.88
N ARG A 31 21.45 -7.30 -31.63
CA ARG A 31 21.90 -8.69 -31.79
C ARG A 31 21.61 -9.47 -30.51
N GLY A 32 21.22 -10.73 -30.66
CA GLY A 32 21.11 -11.63 -29.52
C GLY A 32 22.48 -12.02 -28.95
N PRO A 33 22.56 -12.52 -27.69
CA PRO A 33 23.83 -12.94 -27.10
C PRO A 33 24.65 -13.90 -27.97
N SER A 34 24.03 -14.92 -28.57
CA SER A 34 24.72 -15.86 -29.48
C SER A 34 25.37 -15.15 -30.67
N GLN A 35 24.66 -14.22 -31.30
CA GLN A 35 25.14 -13.47 -32.45
C GLN A 35 26.29 -12.50 -32.09
N VAL A 36 26.26 -11.92 -30.88
CA VAL A 36 27.38 -11.08 -30.39
C VAL A 36 28.62 -11.93 -30.18
N LEU A 37 28.47 -13.13 -29.62
CA LEU A 37 29.58 -14.07 -29.40
C LEU A 37 30.16 -14.60 -30.72
N GLU A 38 29.31 -14.96 -31.68
CA GLU A 38 29.74 -15.47 -32.99
C GLU A 38 30.40 -14.40 -33.86
N SER A 39 29.85 -13.18 -33.86
CA SER A 39 30.39 -12.09 -34.69
C SER A 39 31.60 -11.39 -34.07
N GLY A 40 31.80 -11.52 -32.76
CA GLY A 40 32.80 -10.77 -32.00
C GLY A 40 32.54 -9.25 -31.97
N LEU A 41 31.38 -8.77 -32.43
CA LEU A 41 31.08 -7.35 -32.58
C LEU A 41 29.89 -6.92 -31.72
N ALA A 42 30.04 -5.83 -30.96
CA ALA A 42 28.98 -5.29 -30.10
C ALA A 42 28.83 -3.77 -30.25
N THR A 43 27.59 -3.28 -30.34
CA THR A 43 27.26 -1.86 -30.14
C THR A 43 27.07 -1.53 -28.65
N CYS A 44 26.90 -0.25 -28.30
CA CYS A 44 26.59 0.16 -26.92
C CYS A 44 25.31 -0.54 -26.39
N LEU A 45 24.26 -0.62 -27.23
CA LEU A 45 23.03 -1.31 -26.85
C LEU A 45 23.18 -2.84 -26.79
N ASP A 46 23.94 -3.45 -27.71
CA ASP A 46 24.19 -4.90 -27.66
C ASP A 46 24.96 -5.30 -26.39
N SER A 47 26.00 -4.52 -26.04
CA SER A 47 26.79 -4.77 -24.84
C SER A 47 25.95 -4.58 -23.57
N ALA A 48 25.13 -3.52 -23.50
CA ALA A 48 24.24 -3.29 -22.37
C ALA A 48 23.23 -4.44 -22.18
N LEU A 49 22.65 -4.94 -23.28
CA LEU A 49 21.73 -6.08 -23.27
C LEU A 49 22.41 -7.40 -22.91
N LEU A 50 23.63 -7.65 -23.41
CA LEU A 50 24.41 -8.83 -23.08
C LEU A 50 24.71 -8.89 -21.58
N PHE A 51 25.17 -7.78 -20.99
CA PHE A 51 25.41 -7.67 -19.56
C PHE A 51 24.12 -7.83 -18.76
N ALA A 52 23.04 -7.16 -19.15
CA ALA A 52 21.75 -7.30 -18.48
C ALA A 52 21.23 -8.76 -18.52
N ALA A 53 21.37 -9.45 -19.66
CA ALA A 53 20.99 -10.85 -19.77
C ALA A 53 21.83 -11.76 -18.87
N ALA A 54 23.16 -11.59 -18.86
CA ALA A 54 24.05 -12.36 -18.00
C ALA A 54 23.74 -12.12 -16.51
N LEU A 55 23.54 -10.86 -16.10
CA LEU A 55 23.16 -10.50 -14.74
C LEU A 55 21.80 -11.10 -14.33
N GLU A 56 20.79 -11.01 -15.20
CA GLU A 56 19.46 -11.60 -14.96
C GLU A 56 19.57 -13.13 -14.81
N HIS A 57 20.34 -13.79 -15.65
CA HIS A 57 20.59 -15.24 -15.58
C HIS A 57 21.35 -15.67 -14.32
N CYS A 58 22.24 -14.82 -13.80
CA CYS A 58 22.89 -15.03 -12.50
C CYS A 58 21.98 -14.69 -11.30
N GLY A 59 20.70 -14.36 -11.53
CA GLY A 59 19.73 -14.08 -10.47
C GLY A 59 19.87 -12.69 -9.83
N LEU A 60 20.56 -11.76 -10.49
CA LEU A 60 20.64 -10.35 -10.09
C LEU A 60 19.53 -9.54 -10.76
N ASN A 61 19.31 -8.32 -10.26
CA ASN A 61 18.34 -7.39 -10.84
C ASN A 61 19.09 -6.35 -11.70
N PRO A 62 19.09 -6.46 -13.04
CA PRO A 62 19.77 -5.51 -13.91
C PRO A 62 18.89 -4.33 -14.30
N LEU A 63 19.56 -3.27 -14.74
CA LEU A 63 18.97 -2.09 -15.35
C LEU A 63 19.71 -1.76 -16.64
N ILE A 64 19.02 -1.10 -17.56
CA ILE A 64 19.60 -0.54 -18.78
C ILE A 64 19.37 0.97 -18.74
N VAL A 65 20.43 1.75 -18.87
CA VAL A 65 20.39 3.21 -18.84
C VAL A 65 20.60 3.74 -20.25
N PHE A 66 19.76 4.68 -20.66
CA PHE A 66 19.80 5.33 -21.97
C PHE A 66 20.10 6.81 -21.78
N THR A 67 21.13 7.25 -22.48
CA THR A 67 21.49 8.66 -22.68
C THR A 67 21.42 8.98 -24.17
N ARG A 68 21.45 10.26 -24.53
CA ARG A 68 21.38 10.71 -25.92
C ARG A 68 22.48 10.07 -26.74
N GLY A 69 22.09 9.11 -27.57
CA GLY A 69 23.01 8.42 -28.46
C GLY A 69 23.85 7.31 -27.81
N HIS A 70 23.51 6.84 -26.61
CA HIS A 70 24.32 5.83 -25.91
C HIS A 70 23.52 5.04 -24.87
N ALA A 71 23.95 3.82 -24.58
CA ALA A 71 23.32 2.96 -23.57
C ALA A 71 24.36 2.14 -22.81
N PHE A 72 24.12 1.94 -21.52
CA PHE A 72 24.97 1.14 -20.64
C PHE A 72 24.13 0.39 -19.59
N ALA A 73 24.77 -0.48 -18.82
CA ALA A 73 24.08 -1.37 -17.89
C ALA A 73 24.28 -0.94 -16.43
N GLY A 74 23.35 -1.39 -15.60
CA GLY A 74 23.41 -1.30 -14.16
C GLY A 74 22.96 -2.59 -13.51
N VAL A 75 23.29 -2.73 -12.23
CA VAL A 75 22.85 -3.83 -11.40
C VAL A 75 22.57 -3.33 -9.99
N TRP A 76 21.45 -3.75 -9.43
CA TRP A 76 21.20 -3.54 -8.02
C TRP A 76 22.16 -4.36 -7.18
N LEU A 77 22.84 -3.71 -6.23
CA LEU A 77 23.71 -4.38 -5.26
C LEU A 77 22.92 -5.06 -4.15
N ARG A 78 21.63 -4.73 -4.03
CA ARG A 78 20.62 -5.38 -3.19
C ARG A 78 19.49 -5.94 -4.05
N ARG A 79 18.64 -6.82 -3.51
CA ARG A 79 17.42 -7.28 -4.21
C ARG A 79 16.33 -6.21 -4.19
N GLU A 80 16.61 -5.09 -4.85
CA GLU A 80 15.69 -3.96 -5.01
C GLU A 80 15.25 -3.81 -6.47
N GLU A 81 14.21 -3.02 -6.70
CA GLU A 81 13.75 -2.60 -8.02
C GLU A 81 13.08 -1.22 -7.96
N PHE A 82 12.96 -0.55 -9.11
CA PHE A 82 12.13 0.64 -9.22
C PHE A 82 10.62 0.32 -9.19
N THR A 83 9.81 1.30 -8.81
CA THR A 83 8.33 1.18 -8.79
C THR A 83 7.70 1.15 -10.18
N THR A 84 8.42 1.64 -11.19
CA THR A 84 8.03 1.65 -12.61
C THR A 84 9.11 0.95 -13.43
N SER A 85 8.71 0.33 -14.55
CA SER A 85 9.65 -0.36 -15.45
C SER A 85 10.53 0.61 -16.23
N VAL A 86 10.07 1.84 -16.42
CA VAL A 86 10.81 2.95 -17.02
C VAL A 86 10.92 4.07 -15.99
N VAL A 87 12.11 4.64 -15.86
CA VAL A 87 12.46 5.74 -14.95
C VAL A 87 13.08 6.86 -15.77
N ASP A 88 12.48 8.04 -15.73
CA ASP A 88 12.92 9.25 -16.44
C ASP A 88 13.62 10.27 -15.51
N ASP A 89 13.68 10.00 -14.20
CA ASP A 89 14.38 10.84 -13.21
C ASP A 89 15.82 10.33 -12.97
N VAL A 90 16.81 10.99 -13.58
CA VAL A 90 18.24 10.67 -13.37
C VAL A 90 18.67 10.85 -11.92
N THR A 91 18.02 11.75 -11.16
CA THR A 91 18.35 11.96 -9.74
C THR A 91 18.04 10.73 -8.91
N ALA A 92 17.08 9.90 -9.33
CA ALA A 92 16.73 8.64 -8.68
C ALA A 92 17.85 7.60 -8.81
N LEU A 93 18.55 7.58 -9.96
CA LEU A 93 19.73 6.76 -10.20
C LEU A 93 20.94 7.32 -9.43
N ARG A 94 21.19 8.63 -9.54
CA ARG A 94 22.33 9.32 -8.89
C ARG A 94 22.32 9.13 -7.37
N LYS A 95 21.15 9.24 -6.73
CA LYS A 95 21.00 9.02 -5.28
C LYS A 95 21.39 7.59 -4.89
N ARG A 96 20.89 6.58 -5.61
CA ARG A 96 21.13 5.16 -5.31
C ARG A 96 22.55 4.72 -5.60
N ALA A 97 23.15 5.26 -6.67
CA ALA A 97 24.56 5.06 -6.97
C ALA A 97 25.45 5.66 -5.87
N LYS A 98 25.17 6.89 -5.42
CA LYS A 98 25.89 7.51 -4.27
C LYS A 98 25.70 6.75 -2.96
N LEU A 99 24.54 6.13 -2.76
CA LEU A 99 24.24 5.29 -1.59
C LEU A 99 24.81 3.86 -1.70
N LYS A 100 25.48 3.52 -2.81
CA LYS A 100 26.01 2.16 -3.08
C LYS A 100 24.91 1.09 -3.04
N GLU A 101 23.68 1.45 -3.42
CA GLU A 101 22.55 0.53 -3.61
C GLU A 101 22.48 0.01 -5.06
N LEU A 102 23.00 0.80 -6.00
CA LEU A 102 22.99 0.56 -7.44
C LEU A 102 24.40 0.75 -7.99
N ALA A 103 24.92 -0.24 -8.72
CA ALA A 103 26.16 -0.10 -9.48
C ALA A 103 25.81 0.10 -10.96
N LEU A 104 26.21 1.23 -11.53
CA LEU A 104 26.18 1.49 -12.97
C LEU A 104 27.57 1.26 -13.53
N PHE A 105 27.70 0.76 -14.75
CA PHE A 105 28.99 0.54 -15.38
C PHE A 105 28.91 0.68 -16.90
N GLU A 106 29.93 1.32 -17.48
CA GLU A 106 29.98 1.64 -18.90
C GLU A 106 30.37 0.40 -19.70
N THR A 107 29.40 -0.19 -20.40
CA THR A 107 29.55 -1.52 -21.02
C THR A 107 30.45 -1.54 -22.24
N THR A 108 30.60 -0.41 -22.94
CA THR A 108 31.47 -0.33 -24.12
C THR A 108 32.94 -0.44 -23.78
N LEU A 109 33.33 -0.08 -22.55
CA LEU A 109 34.72 -0.25 -22.12
C LEU A 109 35.15 -1.73 -22.09
N ALA A 110 34.21 -2.68 -22.05
CA ALA A 110 34.54 -4.11 -22.14
C ALA A 110 35.14 -4.51 -23.50
N THR A 111 34.97 -3.68 -24.54
CA THR A 111 35.56 -3.91 -25.87
C THR A 111 36.92 -3.24 -26.05
N HIS A 112 37.47 -2.60 -25.01
CA HIS A 112 38.80 -2.00 -25.07
C HIS A 112 39.88 -3.04 -24.79
N ARG A 113 41.07 -2.85 -25.35
CA ARG A 113 42.24 -3.69 -25.10
C ARG A 113 43.42 -2.83 -24.59
N PRO A 114 43.94 -3.05 -23.37
CA PRO A 114 43.43 -4.00 -22.36
C PRO A 114 42.05 -3.58 -21.81
N CYS A 115 41.24 -4.56 -21.42
CA CYS A 115 39.94 -4.31 -20.80
C CYS A 115 40.16 -3.66 -19.42
N PRO A 116 39.58 -2.48 -19.15
CA PRO A 116 39.76 -1.79 -17.88
C PRO A 116 39.05 -2.51 -16.73
N SER A 117 39.41 -2.18 -15.50
CA SER A 117 38.77 -2.77 -14.32
C SER A 117 37.32 -2.34 -14.19
N PHE A 118 36.51 -3.17 -13.51
CA PHE A 118 35.10 -2.86 -13.24
C PHE A 118 34.91 -1.52 -12.51
N ALA A 119 35.85 -1.15 -11.64
CA ALA A 119 35.82 0.13 -10.94
C ALA A 119 35.94 1.33 -11.89
N ILE A 120 36.81 1.24 -12.90
CA ILE A 120 36.95 2.29 -13.94
C ILE A 120 35.67 2.37 -14.77
N ALA A 121 35.10 1.21 -15.15
CA ALA A 121 33.83 1.18 -15.87
C ALA A 121 32.68 1.80 -15.07
N ALA A 122 32.65 1.58 -13.76
CA ALA A 122 31.67 2.18 -12.87
C ALA A 122 31.81 3.70 -12.73
N ASP A 123 33.05 4.20 -12.61
CA ASP A 123 33.33 5.64 -12.56
C ASP A 123 32.89 6.34 -13.86
N HIS A 124 33.18 5.74 -15.01
CA HIS A 124 32.75 6.27 -16.32
C HIS A 124 31.23 6.33 -16.48
N ALA A 125 30.51 5.31 -16.02
CA ALA A 125 29.05 5.35 -16.05
C ALA A 125 28.48 6.39 -15.08
N PHE A 126 29.10 6.58 -13.91
CA PHE A 126 28.65 7.58 -12.95
C PHE A 126 28.77 9.01 -13.51
N ARG A 127 29.86 9.33 -14.23
CA ARG A 127 30.03 10.63 -14.91
C ARG A 127 28.94 10.93 -15.93
N GLN A 128 28.35 9.91 -16.56
CA GLN A 128 27.26 10.07 -17.54
C GLN A 128 25.90 10.40 -16.92
N ILE A 129 25.78 10.34 -15.60
CA ILE A 129 24.56 10.71 -14.86
C ILE A 129 24.81 11.87 -13.88
N GLU A 130 25.95 12.56 -13.98
CA GLU A 130 26.24 13.76 -13.19
C GLU A 130 25.31 14.92 -13.52
N GLU A 131 25.21 15.87 -12.61
CA GLU A 131 24.34 17.05 -12.73
C GLU A 131 24.72 17.93 -13.93
N SER A 132 26.00 17.96 -14.30
CA SER A 132 26.52 18.70 -15.44
C SER A 132 26.06 18.16 -16.81
N VAL A 133 25.61 16.91 -16.88
CA VAL A 133 25.22 16.22 -18.12
C VAL A 133 23.79 15.65 -18.08
N GLU A 134 23.00 16.10 -17.11
CA GLU A 134 21.62 15.63 -16.86
C GLU A 134 20.70 15.75 -18.08
N ASP A 135 20.88 16.79 -18.91
CA ASP A 135 20.13 17.00 -20.16
C ASP A 135 20.37 15.91 -21.24
N THR A 136 21.36 15.05 -21.05
CA THR A 136 21.65 13.92 -21.95
C THR A 136 20.94 12.64 -21.53
N PHE A 137 20.43 12.54 -20.30
CA PHE A 137 19.71 11.36 -19.83
C PHE A 137 18.32 11.27 -20.48
N GLU A 138 17.96 10.09 -20.98
CA GLU A 138 16.64 9.86 -21.60
C GLU A 138 15.74 9.03 -20.69
N LEU A 139 16.19 7.82 -20.31
CA LEU A 139 15.46 6.94 -19.40
C LEU A 139 16.33 5.79 -18.89
N ALA A 140 15.88 5.11 -17.85
CA ALA A 140 16.40 3.83 -17.41
C ALA A 140 15.29 2.78 -17.36
N VAL A 141 15.59 1.55 -17.80
CA VAL A 141 14.68 0.42 -17.78
C VAL A 141 15.09 -0.54 -16.67
N ASP A 142 14.21 -0.77 -15.71
CA ASP A 142 14.38 -1.79 -14.68
C ASP A 142 13.85 -3.13 -15.20
N VAL A 143 14.77 -4.06 -15.46
CA VAL A 143 14.46 -5.35 -16.09
C VAL A 143 13.59 -6.19 -15.18
N ARG A 144 13.88 -6.23 -13.87
CA ARG A 144 13.09 -6.99 -12.90
C ARG A 144 11.66 -6.49 -12.83
N ARG A 145 11.46 -5.17 -12.79
CA ARG A 145 10.13 -4.55 -12.80
C ARG A 145 9.37 -4.80 -14.10
N ALA A 146 10.06 -4.77 -15.25
CA ALA A 146 9.48 -5.14 -16.53
C ALA A 146 8.98 -6.60 -16.55
N ARG A 147 9.75 -7.55 -15.97
CA ARG A 147 9.33 -8.96 -15.85
C ARG A 147 8.09 -9.12 -14.98
N LEU A 148 7.99 -8.39 -13.86
CA LEU A 148 6.79 -8.38 -13.01
C LEU A 148 5.54 -7.88 -13.76
N GLN A 149 5.72 -6.98 -14.73
CA GLN A 149 4.66 -6.53 -15.65
C GLN A 149 4.40 -7.50 -16.81
N ARG A 150 4.96 -8.72 -16.75
CA ARG A 150 4.85 -9.77 -17.77
C ARG A 150 5.50 -9.44 -19.12
N ILE A 151 6.43 -8.48 -19.17
CA ILE A 151 7.30 -8.27 -20.33
C ILE A 151 8.33 -9.40 -20.34
N ARG A 152 8.18 -10.36 -21.24
CA ARG A 152 9.04 -11.55 -21.32
C ARG A 152 10.26 -11.31 -22.22
N PRO A 153 11.37 -12.02 -22.01
CA PRO A 153 12.46 -12.06 -22.97
C PRO A 153 11.95 -12.48 -24.35
N LEU A 154 12.60 -11.99 -25.41
CA LEU A 154 12.36 -12.48 -26.76
C LEU A 154 12.68 -13.97 -26.83
N ALA A 155 11.87 -14.74 -27.56
CA ALA A 155 12.13 -16.15 -27.76
C ALA A 155 13.43 -16.31 -28.57
N SER A 156 14.44 -16.97 -28.01
CA SER A 156 15.61 -17.38 -28.78
C SER A 156 15.22 -18.57 -29.64
N ALA A 157 15.43 -18.49 -30.95
CA ALA A 157 15.11 -19.57 -31.89
C ALA A 157 16.22 -20.64 -31.99
N GLU A 158 17.27 -20.53 -31.19
CA GLU A 158 18.45 -21.38 -31.27
C GLU A 158 18.57 -22.25 -30.02
N PHE A 159 18.56 -23.57 -30.24
CA PHE A 159 18.91 -24.58 -29.24
C PHE A 159 20.34 -24.33 -28.74
N PRO A 160 20.67 -24.67 -27.48
CA PRO A 160 22.04 -24.57 -26.99
C PRO A 160 22.92 -25.48 -27.85
N VAL A 161 23.76 -24.87 -28.68
CA VAL A 161 24.93 -25.55 -29.23
C VAL A 161 25.77 -25.87 -28.00
N THR A 162 25.89 -27.15 -27.66
CA THR A 162 27.03 -27.64 -26.87
C THR A 162 28.26 -27.30 -27.70
N ALA A 163 28.87 -26.15 -27.41
CA ALA A 163 30.17 -25.83 -27.99
C ALA A 163 31.14 -26.87 -27.44
N ASP A 164 31.52 -27.82 -28.31
CA ASP A 164 32.76 -28.55 -28.15
C ASP A 164 33.86 -27.50 -27.94
N HIS A 165 34.55 -27.60 -26.81
CA HIS A 165 35.75 -26.83 -26.55
C HIS A 165 36.80 -27.22 -27.59
N ALA A 166 36.82 -26.51 -28.72
CA ALA A 166 37.94 -26.52 -29.63
C ALA A 166 39.04 -25.68 -29.00
N ASP A 167 40.16 -26.34 -28.72
CA ASP A 167 41.44 -25.76 -28.34
C ASP A 167 41.75 -24.55 -29.23
N ALA A 168 41.69 -23.36 -28.65
CA ALA A 168 42.31 -22.17 -29.19
C ALA A 168 43.30 -21.69 -28.13
N ASP A 169 44.58 -21.95 -28.40
CA ASP A 169 45.75 -21.35 -27.77
C ASP A 169 45.73 -19.81 -27.96
N ALA A 170 44.81 -19.14 -27.29
CA ALA A 170 44.93 -17.73 -26.97
C ALA A 170 45.57 -17.67 -25.59
N GLU A 171 46.77 -17.09 -25.50
CA GLU A 171 47.40 -16.72 -24.23
C GLU A 171 46.37 -16.05 -23.33
N ALA A 172 45.82 -16.81 -22.39
CA ALA A 172 44.80 -16.35 -21.48
C ALA A 172 45.47 -15.31 -20.58
N SER A 173 45.31 -14.03 -20.91
CA SER A 173 45.62 -12.96 -19.98
C SER A 173 44.87 -13.28 -18.69
N GLU A 174 45.58 -13.54 -17.60
CA GLU A 174 44.95 -13.76 -16.29
C GLU A 174 43.89 -12.68 -16.08
N PRO A 175 42.62 -13.04 -15.84
CA PRO A 175 41.59 -12.04 -15.58
C PRO A 175 42.10 -11.21 -14.41
N LEU A 176 42.31 -9.92 -14.65
CA LEU A 176 42.73 -8.98 -13.63
C LEU A 176 41.56 -8.86 -12.65
N PHE A 177 41.50 -9.76 -11.67
CA PHE A 177 40.58 -9.68 -10.55
C PHE A 177 41.01 -8.49 -9.72
N ALA A 178 40.57 -7.29 -10.09
CA ALA A 178 40.64 -6.14 -9.22
C ALA A 178 39.83 -6.48 -7.96
N GLU A 179 40.46 -6.37 -6.79
CA GLU A 179 39.78 -6.49 -5.50
C GLU A 179 38.51 -5.61 -5.52
N PRO A 180 37.39 -6.09 -4.96
CA PRO A 180 36.22 -5.25 -4.80
C PRO A 180 36.63 -3.98 -4.04
N PRO A 181 36.08 -2.79 -4.38
CA PRO A 181 36.46 -1.55 -3.71
C PRO A 181 36.31 -1.71 -2.19
N ALA A 182 37.38 -1.39 -1.46
CA ALA A 182 37.51 -1.56 0.00
C ALA A 182 36.41 -0.84 0.81
N ASP A 183 35.67 0.08 0.19
CA ASP A 183 34.59 0.86 0.80
C ASP A 183 33.18 0.32 0.49
N LEU A 184 32.98 -0.96 0.19
CA LEU A 184 31.63 -1.52 0.26
C LEU A 184 31.22 -1.54 1.74
N PRO A 185 30.12 -0.87 2.16
CA PRO A 185 29.76 -0.83 3.58
C PRO A 185 29.74 -2.24 4.17
N GLU A 186 30.51 -2.48 5.23
CA GLU A 186 30.67 -3.80 5.87
C GLU A 186 29.37 -4.34 6.53
N ASN A 187 28.24 -3.65 6.37
CA ASN A 187 26.92 -4.06 6.85
C ASN A 187 25.87 -3.87 5.75
N LEU A 188 25.90 -4.72 4.73
CA LEU A 188 24.95 -4.69 3.61
C LEU A 188 23.88 -5.79 3.63
N ASP A 189 23.77 -6.54 4.74
CA ASP A 189 22.73 -7.57 4.97
C ASP A 189 21.65 -7.16 5.98
N ASP A 190 21.21 -5.90 5.94
CA ASP A 190 20.00 -5.46 6.63
C ASP A 190 18.92 -5.05 5.62
N ALA A 191 18.40 -6.01 4.83
CA ALA A 191 17.01 -6.05 4.35
C ALA A 191 16.75 -7.10 3.23
N ALA A 192 17.11 -8.38 3.38
CA ALA A 192 16.43 -9.46 2.63
C ALA A 192 16.77 -10.88 3.14
N ASP A 193 16.78 -11.08 4.45
CA ASP A 193 16.28 -12.29 5.09
C ASP A 193 16.15 -11.92 6.57
N ASP A 194 14.93 -11.87 7.09
CA ASP A 194 14.74 -11.71 8.52
C ASP A 194 15.02 -13.09 9.14
N PRO A 195 16.13 -13.33 9.87
CA PRO A 195 16.04 -14.23 10.99
C PRO A 195 15.09 -13.51 11.94
N GLY A 196 13.78 -13.72 11.72
CA GLY A 196 12.70 -13.27 12.56
C GLY A 196 13.14 -13.32 14.02
N PRO A 197 12.87 -12.25 14.76
CA PRO A 197 13.79 -11.75 15.76
C PRO A 197 14.12 -12.79 16.81
N ALA A 198 15.38 -12.79 17.27
CA ALA A 198 15.85 -13.68 18.33
C ALA A 198 15.06 -13.46 19.64
N SER A 199 14.49 -12.27 19.86
CA SER A 199 13.66 -11.96 21.02
C SER A 199 12.41 -11.10 20.73
N PRO A 200 11.37 -11.14 21.59
CA PRO A 200 10.20 -10.26 21.51
C PRO A 200 10.54 -8.76 21.60
N LYS A 201 11.62 -8.40 22.32
CA LYS A 201 12.07 -7.01 22.49
C LYS A 201 12.57 -6.43 21.16
N ASP A 202 13.39 -7.19 20.43
CA ASP A 202 13.94 -6.76 19.14
C ASP A 202 12.84 -6.51 18.10
N ARG A 203 11.72 -7.23 18.20
CA ARG A 203 10.56 -7.01 17.32
C ARG A 203 9.86 -5.69 17.62
N LEU A 204 9.59 -5.43 18.90
CA LEU A 204 8.94 -4.19 19.33
C LEU A 204 9.78 -2.98 18.94
N GLU A 205 11.09 -3.03 19.16
CA GLU A 205 11.99 -1.97 18.72
C GLU A 205 11.96 -1.77 17.20
N ARG A 206 11.90 -2.85 16.42
CA ARG A 206 11.80 -2.74 14.96
C ARG A 206 10.50 -2.10 14.50
N TRP A 207 9.37 -2.46 15.10
CA TRP A 207 8.08 -1.81 14.82
C TRP A 207 8.11 -0.34 15.24
N GLN A 208 8.70 -0.05 16.40
CA GLN A 208 8.87 1.32 16.88
C GLN A 208 9.71 2.15 15.89
N ARG A 209 10.86 1.65 15.42
CA ARG A 209 11.71 2.33 14.42
C ARG A 209 11.00 2.52 13.07
N LYS A 210 10.15 1.58 12.65
CA LYS A 210 9.35 1.71 11.41
C LYS A 210 8.26 2.79 11.51
N LEU A 211 7.74 3.01 12.71
CA LEU A 211 6.71 4.02 12.97
C LEU A 211 7.33 5.40 13.19
N LEU A 212 8.43 5.49 13.93
CA LEU A 212 9.13 6.75 14.18
C LEU A 212 10.32 6.93 13.21
N ASP A 213 10.06 7.58 12.08
CA ASP A 213 11.10 7.97 11.13
C ASP A 213 11.84 9.23 11.62
N LEU A 214 12.96 9.04 12.31
CA LEU A 214 13.88 10.12 12.71
C LEU A 214 14.92 10.45 11.62
N SER A 215 14.77 9.93 10.40
CA SER A 215 15.70 10.25 9.32
C SER A 215 15.43 11.63 8.72
N LEU A 216 16.44 12.16 8.04
CA LEU A 216 16.34 13.41 7.26
C LEU A 216 15.43 13.31 6.03
N ARG A 217 14.78 12.16 5.80
CA ARG A 217 13.71 12.00 4.79
C ARG A 217 12.37 12.50 5.31
N ASN A 218 12.19 12.58 6.63
CA ASN A 218 10.97 13.04 7.26
C ASN A 218 10.88 14.58 7.19
N ALA A 219 9.81 15.10 6.59
CA ALA A 219 9.58 16.54 6.46
C ALA A 219 9.38 17.25 7.81
N LEU A 220 9.06 16.50 8.87
CA LEU A 220 9.00 17.00 10.25
C LEU A 220 10.39 17.28 10.85
N LEU A 221 11.47 16.77 10.27
CA LEU A 221 12.84 17.05 10.72
C LEU A 221 13.64 17.83 9.69
N ASN A 222 13.35 17.63 8.40
CA ASN A 222 14.05 18.24 7.27
C ASN A 222 13.04 18.71 6.22
N PHE A 223 12.30 19.74 6.56
CA PHE A 223 11.40 20.44 5.67
C PHE A 223 12.18 21.11 4.52
N ARG A 224 11.68 20.92 3.29
CA ARG A 224 12.18 21.58 2.09
C ARG A 224 11.00 22.22 1.37
N ALA A 225 11.10 23.52 1.10
CA ALA A 225 10.13 24.21 0.27
C ALA A 225 10.18 23.63 -1.15
N GLY A 226 9.00 23.42 -1.75
CA GLY A 226 8.88 22.86 -3.08
C GLY A 226 7.54 23.23 -3.73
N LYS A 227 7.18 22.54 -4.81
CA LYS A 227 5.92 22.79 -5.54
C LYS A 227 4.66 22.48 -4.71
N ARG A 228 4.80 21.76 -3.59
CA ARG A 228 3.69 21.30 -2.73
C ARG A 228 3.62 22.03 -1.39
N THR A 229 4.20 23.22 -1.32
CA THR A 229 4.27 24.04 -0.09
C THR A 229 3.99 25.49 -0.43
N LEU A 230 3.35 26.19 0.48
CA LEU A 230 3.08 27.63 0.37
C LEU A 230 3.70 28.34 1.56
N VAL A 231 4.61 29.28 1.29
CA VAL A 231 5.16 30.16 2.31
C VAL A 231 4.22 31.36 2.39
N CYS A 232 3.61 31.57 3.56
CA CYS A 232 2.66 32.63 3.80
C CYS A 232 3.39 33.88 4.30
N ASP A 233 3.05 35.02 3.73
CA ASP A 233 3.48 36.32 4.22
C ASP A 233 2.58 36.71 5.40
N ALA A 234 2.92 36.21 6.58
CA ALA A 234 2.24 36.51 7.83
C ALA A 234 3.23 37.14 8.81
N PRO A 235 3.38 38.48 8.84
CA PRO A 235 4.37 39.14 9.69
C PRO A 235 4.04 39.09 11.18
N ASP A 236 2.78 38.78 11.50
CA ASP A 236 2.32 38.45 12.84
C ASP A 236 1.66 37.06 12.83
N PRO A 237 2.44 36.00 13.08
CA PRO A 237 1.95 34.63 13.13
C PRO A 237 1.02 34.36 14.32
N GLY A 238 1.14 35.13 15.41
CA GLY A 238 0.23 35.05 16.57
C GLY A 238 -1.16 35.53 16.18
N LEU A 239 -1.25 36.73 15.57
CA LEU A 239 -2.52 37.25 15.07
C LEU A 239 -3.20 36.29 14.07
N LEU A 240 -2.43 35.66 13.18
CA LEU A 240 -2.98 34.67 12.24
C LEU A 240 -3.57 33.45 12.98
N GLU A 241 -2.91 32.99 14.05
CA GLU A 241 -3.42 31.90 14.88
C GLU A 241 -4.70 32.29 15.60
N ASP A 242 -4.73 33.46 16.25
CA ASP A 242 -5.90 33.99 16.95
C ASP A 242 -7.12 34.10 16.03
N LEU A 243 -6.95 34.66 14.83
CA LEU A 243 -8.02 34.78 13.84
C LEU A 243 -8.58 33.40 13.42
N LEU A 244 -7.72 32.39 13.29
CA LEU A 244 -8.15 31.02 13.00
C LEU A 244 -8.83 30.37 14.21
N ALA A 245 -8.34 30.60 15.42
CA ALA A 245 -8.90 30.12 16.68
C ALA A 245 -10.30 30.69 16.95
N GLU A 246 -10.55 31.95 16.57
CA GLU A 246 -11.88 32.57 16.57
C GLU A 246 -12.85 31.97 15.53
N GLY A 247 -12.38 31.05 14.68
CA GLY A 247 -13.18 30.40 13.63
C GLY A 247 -13.33 31.23 12.35
N ARG A 248 -12.51 32.27 12.15
CA ARG A 248 -12.54 33.05 10.90
C ARG A 248 -11.97 32.24 9.75
N SER A 249 -12.42 32.59 8.55
CA SER A 249 -11.93 31.98 7.31
C SER A 249 -10.99 32.93 6.59
N MET A 250 -9.77 32.47 6.32
CA MET A 250 -8.70 33.28 5.73
C MET A 250 -8.59 33.02 4.23
N ARG A 251 -8.66 34.06 3.39
CA ARG A 251 -8.48 33.91 1.94
C ARG A 251 -7.00 33.92 1.58
N LEU A 252 -6.56 32.96 0.77
CA LEU A 252 -5.18 32.89 0.30
C LEU A 252 -5.08 33.65 -1.04
N LEU A 253 -4.32 34.73 -1.06
CA LEU A 253 -4.19 35.62 -2.22
C LEU A 253 -2.73 35.72 -2.67
N PRO A 254 -2.49 35.86 -3.99
CA PRO A 254 -1.15 36.13 -4.46
C PRO A 254 -0.72 37.51 -3.97
N ARG A 255 0.57 37.67 -3.71
CA ARG A 255 1.14 38.98 -3.39
C ARG A 255 0.84 39.94 -4.55
N PRO A 256 0.23 41.11 -4.29
CA PRO A 256 0.03 42.10 -5.34
C PRO A 256 1.39 42.53 -5.89
N ALA A 257 1.48 42.70 -7.21
CA ALA A 257 2.67 43.24 -7.87
C ALA A 257 2.79 44.75 -7.59
N LEU A 258 3.00 45.11 -6.33
CA LEU A 258 3.42 46.46 -5.93
C LEU A 258 4.94 46.51 -6.10
N MET A 259 5.41 47.41 -6.97
CA MET A 259 6.83 47.67 -7.21
C MET A 259 7.67 46.49 -7.75
N ASP A 260 7.06 45.48 -8.37
CA ASP A 260 7.78 44.44 -9.12
C ASP A 260 7.85 44.77 -10.63
N GLY A 261 9.06 44.83 -11.17
CA GLY A 261 9.34 45.02 -12.59
C GLY A 261 9.09 46.45 -13.10
N ASN A 262 7.87 46.74 -13.58
CA ASN A 262 7.53 47.87 -14.46
C ASN A 262 7.05 49.15 -13.73
N ASP A 263 7.17 49.23 -12.40
CA ASP A 263 6.88 50.45 -11.64
C ASP A 263 8.09 51.41 -11.69
N PRO A 264 7.93 52.69 -12.08
CA PRO A 264 9.03 53.67 -12.11
C PRO A 264 9.62 54.02 -10.72
N ARG A 265 9.12 53.42 -9.63
CA ARG A 265 9.59 53.62 -8.25
C ARG A 265 10.54 52.49 -7.83
N SER A 266 11.80 52.81 -7.58
CA SER A 266 12.80 51.86 -7.06
C SER A 266 12.60 51.61 -5.57
N GLN A 267 12.33 50.36 -5.22
CA GLN A 267 12.12 49.88 -3.84
C GLN A 267 13.29 50.27 -2.91
N ALA A 268 14.53 50.11 -3.37
CA ALA A 268 15.74 50.44 -2.60
C ALA A 268 15.88 51.95 -2.28
N ILE A 269 15.34 52.84 -3.13
CA ILE A 269 15.40 54.30 -2.94
C ILE A 269 14.30 54.78 -1.97
N HIS A 270 13.20 54.03 -1.84
CA HIS A 270 12.08 54.37 -0.97
C HIS A 270 12.22 53.79 0.44
N GLU A 271 12.71 52.55 0.57
CA GLU A 271 13.05 51.93 1.86
C GLU A 271 14.15 52.73 2.58
N GLY A 272 15.15 53.22 1.84
CA GLY A 272 16.23 54.07 2.37
C GLY A 272 15.81 55.50 2.76
N ARG A 273 14.61 55.96 2.41
CA ARG A 273 14.11 57.30 2.73
C ARG A 273 13.06 57.33 3.85
N THR A 274 12.36 56.22 4.10
CA THR A 274 11.15 56.23 4.94
C THR A 274 11.27 55.32 6.17
N LEU A 275 12.29 54.45 6.26
CA LEU A 275 12.48 53.47 7.36
C LEU A 275 11.28 52.52 7.60
N GLU A 276 10.30 52.47 6.69
CA GLU A 276 9.10 51.64 6.80
C GLU A 276 9.14 50.47 5.80
N ASP A 277 8.94 49.25 6.32
CA ASP A 277 8.78 48.04 5.52
C ASP A 277 7.33 47.95 5.00
N LEU A 278 7.09 48.52 3.82
CA LEU A 278 5.79 48.57 3.15
C LEU A 278 5.19 47.17 2.91
N HIS A 279 6.03 46.14 2.70
CA HIS A 279 5.55 44.78 2.52
C HIS A 279 4.99 44.22 3.83
N ARG A 280 5.67 44.46 4.95
CA ARG A 280 5.18 44.10 6.28
C ARG A 280 3.85 44.79 6.60
N GLN A 281 3.74 46.09 6.36
CA GLN A 281 2.49 46.84 6.62
C GLN A 281 1.34 46.32 5.77
N HIS A 282 1.55 46.11 4.46
CA HIS A 282 0.50 45.61 3.57
C HIS A 282 0.04 44.19 3.95
N ALA A 283 0.97 43.32 4.36
CA ALA A 283 0.60 41.99 4.84
C ALA A 283 -0.18 42.02 6.17
N LEU A 284 0.14 42.96 7.08
CA LEU A 284 -0.65 43.18 8.30
C LEU A 284 -2.06 43.69 8.01
N GLU A 285 -2.21 44.64 7.08
CA GLU A 285 -3.53 45.11 6.65
C GLU A 285 -4.36 44.01 5.99
N ALA A 286 -3.72 43.16 5.17
CA ALA A 286 -4.37 42.00 4.56
C ALA A 286 -4.85 41.01 5.64
N LEU A 287 -4.03 40.70 6.66
CA LEU A 287 -4.43 39.86 7.79
C LEU A 287 -5.67 40.43 8.50
N GLY A 288 -5.73 41.75 8.71
CA GLY A 288 -6.91 42.43 9.28
C GLY A 288 -8.18 42.29 8.44
N ARG A 289 -8.05 42.05 7.12
CA ARG A 289 -9.17 41.76 6.19
C ARG A 289 -9.46 40.26 6.04
N ASN A 290 -8.90 39.41 6.89
CA ASN A 290 -8.95 37.95 6.77
C ASN A 290 -8.33 37.44 5.45
N GLU A 291 -7.23 38.05 5.01
CA GLU A 291 -6.46 37.67 3.82
C GLU A 291 -5.04 37.32 4.23
N VAL A 292 -4.47 36.26 3.65
CA VAL A 292 -3.06 35.90 3.81
C VAL A 292 -2.41 35.96 2.43
N LEU A 293 -1.40 36.82 2.32
CA LEU A 293 -0.65 36.99 1.08
C LEU A 293 0.37 35.85 0.93
N VAL A 294 0.63 35.46 -0.31
CA VAL A 294 1.62 34.45 -0.66
C VAL A 294 2.50 34.99 -1.79
N GLY A 295 3.83 34.92 -1.62
CA GLY A 295 4.83 35.38 -2.60
C GLY A 295 4.91 34.53 -3.88
N LEU A 296 3.77 34.16 -4.46
CA LEU A 296 3.64 33.43 -5.72
C LEU A 296 2.70 34.18 -6.66
N LYS A 297 2.90 34.01 -7.97
CA LYS A 297 1.96 34.50 -8.99
C LYS A 297 0.62 33.77 -8.87
N GLY A 298 -0.46 34.42 -9.32
CA GLY A 298 -1.82 33.88 -9.20
C GLY A 298 -1.98 32.46 -9.76
N ASP A 299 -1.50 32.21 -10.97
CA ASP A 299 -1.59 30.89 -11.62
C ASP A 299 -0.83 29.80 -10.85
N ASP A 300 0.38 30.13 -10.37
CA ASP A 300 1.21 29.22 -9.56
C ASP A 300 0.56 28.95 -8.20
N LEU A 301 0.02 29.97 -7.55
CA LEU A 301 -0.68 29.84 -6.28
C LEU A 301 -1.89 28.91 -6.42
N ASP A 302 -2.73 29.13 -7.44
CA ASP A 302 -3.92 28.31 -7.70
C ASP A 302 -3.55 26.85 -8.02
N ALA A 303 -2.49 26.62 -8.78
CA ALA A 303 -1.99 25.28 -9.07
C ALA A 303 -1.56 24.55 -7.78
N ARG A 304 -0.76 25.21 -6.94
CA ARG A 304 -0.26 24.63 -5.68
C ARG A 304 -1.37 24.41 -4.65
N LEU A 305 -2.31 25.36 -4.51
CA LEU A 305 -3.48 25.22 -3.66
C LEU A 305 -4.36 24.06 -4.12
N THR A 306 -4.55 23.89 -5.43
CA THR A 306 -5.31 22.77 -5.99
C THR A 306 -4.62 21.44 -5.70
N GLU A 307 -3.29 21.37 -5.81
CA GLU A 307 -2.51 20.16 -5.49
C GLU A 307 -2.56 19.82 -3.99
N LEU A 308 -2.40 20.82 -3.11
CA LEU A 308 -2.54 20.67 -1.65
C LEU A 308 -3.94 20.19 -1.28
N TYR A 309 -4.98 20.81 -1.83
CA TYR A 309 -6.37 20.42 -1.60
C TYR A 309 -6.65 18.97 -2.05
N ARG A 310 -6.19 18.59 -3.25
CA ARG A 310 -6.33 17.21 -3.75
C ARG A 310 -5.61 16.20 -2.87
N THR A 311 -4.39 16.51 -2.47
CA THR A 311 -3.57 15.63 -1.62
C THR A 311 -4.19 15.46 -0.24
N ALA A 312 -4.57 16.56 0.42
CA ALA A 312 -5.19 16.51 1.73
C ALA A 312 -6.50 15.71 1.70
N ARG A 313 -7.31 15.90 0.66
CA ARG A 313 -8.56 15.14 0.46
C ARG A 313 -8.31 13.66 0.20
N ALA A 314 -7.30 13.33 -0.62
CA ALA A 314 -6.93 11.93 -0.87
C ALA A 314 -6.44 11.24 0.42
N ALA A 315 -5.53 11.89 1.16
CA ALA A 315 -5.04 11.38 2.44
C ALA A 315 -6.18 11.17 3.46
N MET A 316 -7.13 12.10 3.51
CA MET A 316 -8.32 11.97 4.36
C MET A 316 -9.21 10.80 3.91
N GLN A 317 -9.41 10.59 2.61
CA GLN A 317 -10.23 9.48 2.09
C GLN A 317 -9.57 8.11 2.26
N GLU A 318 -8.25 8.05 2.13
CA GLU A 318 -7.48 6.81 2.23
C GLU A 318 -7.25 6.41 3.68
N GLY A 319 -6.80 7.33 4.54
CA GLY A 319 -6.36 7.04 5.90
C GLY A 319 -7.16 7.70 7.02
N GLY A 320 -8.18 8.51 6.71
CA GLY A 320 -9.04 9.15 7.71
C GLY A 320 -8.34 10.15 8.64
N ALA A 321 -7.12 10.59 8.28
CA ALA A 321 -6.34 11.52 9.09
C ALA A 321 -6.14 12.85 8.34
N ASN A 322 -6.28 13.96 9.06
CA ASN A 322 -5.88 15.25 8.51
C ASN A 322 -4.35 15.28 8.35
N THR A 323 -3.91 15.69 7.17
CA THR A 323 -2.49 15.84 6.84
C THR A 323 -2.11 17.26 6.49
N LEU A 324 -3.05 18.20 6.43
CA LEU A 324 -2.77 19.59 6.08
C LEU A 324 -2.62 20.44 7.35
N PHE A 325 -1.45 21.08 7.48
CA PHE A 325 -1.13 21.91 8.63
C PHE A 325 -0.50 23.23 8.19
N LEU A 326 -0.82 24.27 8.94
CA LEU A 326 -0.08 25.52 8.96
C LEU A 326 1.03 25.40 9.99
N ALA A 327 2.28 25.33 9.52
CA ALA A 327 3.46 25.32 10.35
C ALA A 327 3.85 26.75 10.73
N LEU A 328 3.92 27.03 12.03
CA LEU A 328 4.39 28.31 12.56
C LEU A 328 5.78 28.14 13.17
N GLY A 329 6.76 28.78 12.52
CA GLY A 329 8.15 28.80 12.95
C GLY A 329 8.88 27.49 12.68
N PHE A 330 10.18 27.60 12.47
CA PHE A 330 11.05 26.48 12.18
C PHE A 330 12.32 26.55 13.03
N LEU A 331 12.76 25.40 13.52
CA LEU A 331 14.12 25.23 13.98
C LEU A 331 15.01 24.98 12.76
N SER A 332 15.92 25.90 12.47
CA SER A 332 17.03 25.69 11.55
C SER A 332 18.18 25.10 12.36
N TRP A 333 18.61 23.88 12.02
CA TRP A 333 19.55 23.08 12.81
C TRP A 333 20.55 22.34 11.92
N THR A 334 21.69 21.96 12.50
CA THR A 334 22.73 21.13 11.87
C THR A 334 23.01 19.91 12.75
N ARG A 335 23.39 18.78 12.12
CA ARG A 335 23.68 17.54 12.86
C ARG A 335 25.02 17.61 13.58
N ASP A 336 26.02 18.18 12.92
CA ASP A 336 27.34 18.47 13.48
C ASP A 336 27.69 19.95 13.24
N ALA A 337 28.45 20.54 14.16
CA ALA A 337 28.90 21.93 14.03
C ALA A 337 29.79 22.19 12.80
N LYS A 338 30.35 21.13 12.20
CA LYS A 338 31.18 21.18 10.98
C LYS A 338 30.38 20.95 9.70
N ASP A 339 29.12 20.54 9.80
CA ASP A 339 28.28 20.30 8.64
C ASP A 339 27.77 21.64 8.08
N ALA A 340 28.02 21.89 6.80
CA ALA A 340 27.55 23.10 6.12
C ALA A 340 26.04 23.05 5.84
N LYS A 341 25.42 21.87 5.91
CA LYS A 341 24.03 21.68 5.48
C LYS A 341 23.05 21.95 6.63
N ARG A 342 22.32 23.05 6.52
CA ARG A 342 21.21 23.37 7.44
C ARG A 342 19.94 22.57 7.11
N HIS A 343 19.29 22.08 8.14
CA HIS A 343 17.99 21.42 8.10
C HIS A 343 16.95 22.30 8.78
N ARG A 344 15.68 22.19 8.37
CA ARG A 344 14.58 22.97 8.94
C ARG A 344 13.51 22.04 9.48
N ALA A 345 13.11 22.17 10.73
CA ALA A 345 12.03 21.39 11.32
C ALA A 345 10.91 22.34 11.79
N PRO A 346 9.65 22.13 11.40
CA PRO A 346 8.55 22.97 11.87
C PRO A 346 8.40 22.83 13.40
N LEU A 347 8.05 23.92 14.08
CA LEU A 347 7.86 23.94 15.53
C LEU A 347 6.41 23.66 15.92
N ILE A 348 5.50 24.55 15.54
CA ILE A 348 4.08 24.49 15.88
C ILE A 348 3.31 24.14 14.62
N LEU A 349 2.36 23.21 14.75
CA LEU A 349 1.56 22.69 13.64
C LEU A 349 0.09 22.86 13.95
N ILE A 350 -0.56 23.78 13.24
CA ILE A 350 -1.99 24.06 13.37
C ILE A 350 -2.72 23.29 12.27
N PRO A 351 -3.64 22.37 12.62
CA PRO A 351 -4.39 21.62 11.64
C PRO A 351 -5.41 22.53 10.94
N VAL A 352 -5.43 22.51 9.62
CA VAL A 352 -6.25 23.42 8.80
C VAL A 352 -6.88 22.67 7.64
N THR A 353 -8.00 23.20 7.13
CA THR A 353 -8.70 22.69 5.95
C THR A 353 -8.76 23.75 4.86
N LEU A 354 -8.55 23.34 3.62
CA LEU A 354 -8.82 24.18 2.45
C LEU A 354 -10.26 23.97 1.98
N GLN A 355 -11.03 25.05 1.99
CA GLN A 355 -12.39 25.09 1.44
C GLN A 355 -12.39 25.84 0.11
N ARG A 356 -13.26 25.41 -0.82
CA ARG A 356 -13.46 26.08 -2.10
C ARG A 356 -14.96 26.15 -2.40
N LYS A 357 -15.55 27.35 -2.32
CA LYS A 357 -16.98 27.56 -2.59
C LYS A 357 -17.31 27.46 -4.10
N SER A 358 -16.44 27.98 -4.95
CA SER A 358 -16.51 27.87 -6.41
C SER A 358 -15.13 27.99 -7.04
N VAL A 359 -15.00 27.68 -8.33
CA VAL A 359 -13.73 27.87 -9.06
C VAL A 359 -13.28 29.33 -9.01
N ARG A 360 -14.22 30.29 -9.08
CA ARG A 360 -13.97 31.74 -9.12
C ARG A 360 -13.72 32.39 -7.76
N SER A 361 -14.12 31.76 -6.65
CA SER A 361 -14.04 32.36 -5.31
C SER A 361 -12.68 32.16 -4.62
N GLY A 362 -11.73 31.48 -5.28
CA GLY A 362 -10.46 31.07 -4.67
C GLY A 362 -10.62 30.04 -3.56
N PHE A 363 -9.51 29.72 -2.91
CA PHE A 363 -9.48 28.87 -1.72
C PHE A 363 -9.48 29.71 -0.44
N SER A 364 -10.16 29.19 0.58
CA SER A 364 -10.13 29.74 1.93
C SER A 364 -9.61 28.71 2.91
N LEU A 365 -8.72 29.14 3.79
CA LEU A 365 -8.19 28.39 4.91
C LEU A 365 -9.14 28.52 6.09
N VAL A 366 -9.42 27.41 6.77
CA VAL A 366 -10.16 27.38 8.04
C VAL A 366 -9.46 26.44 9.00
N LEU A 367 -9.61 26.67 10.30
CA LEU A 367 -9.14 25.75 11.32
C LEU A 367 -9.84 24.38 11.16
N HIS A 368 -9.10 23.30 11.32
CA HIS A 368 -9.67 21.95 11.42
C HIS A 368 -9.98 21.65 12.89
N ASP A 369 -10.92 20.74 13.15
CA ASP A 369 -11.35 20.36 14.51
C ASP A 369 -10.27 19.64 15.34
N ASP A 370 -9.10 19.38 14.77
CA ASP A 370 -7.99 18.71 15.47
C ASP A 370 -7.27 19.74 16.34
N GLU A 371 -6.63 19.30 17.42
CA GLU A 371 -5.89 20.20 18.29
C GLU A 371 -4.51 20.59 17.69
N PRO A 372 -4.13 21.88 17.75
CA PRO A 372 -2.78 22.34 17.48
C PRO A 372 -1.75 21.63 18.35
N ARG A 373 -0.56 21.39 17.80
CA ARG A 373 0.49 20.64 18.51
C ARG A 373 1.88 21.12 18.19
N PHE A 374 2.80 20.93 19.13
CA PHE A 374 4.22 20.99 18.85
C PHE A 374 4.64 19.77 18.04
N ASN A 375 5.63 19.92 17.17
CA ASN A 375 6.18 18.83 16.37
C ASN A 375 6.74 17.70 17.25
N PRO A 376 6.03 16.56 17.34
CA PRO A 376 6.39 15.52 18.29
C PRO A 376 7.64 14.73 17.84
N THR A 377 7.86 14.62 16.53
CA THR A 377 9.05 13.97 15.96
C THR A 377 10.30 14.78 16.29
N LEU A 378 10.22 16.12 16.21
CA LEU A 378 11.31 17.00 16.62
C LEU A 378 11.62 16.85 18.10
N LEU A 379 10.61 16.86 18.99
CA LEU A 379 10.84 16.64 20.43
C LEU A 379 11.55 15.32 20.70
N GLN A 380 11.13 14.26 20.02
CA GLN A 380 11.74 12.95 20.21
C GLN A 380 13.19 12.92 19.72
N MET A 381 13.49 13.53 18.57
CA MET A 381 14.87 13.70 18.08
C MET A 381 15.73 14.52 19.05
N LEU A 382 15.21 15.64 19.57
CA LEU A 382 15.91 16.49 20.53
C LEU A 382 16.27 15.72 21.81
N ARG A 383 15.33 14.93 22.34
CA ARG A 383 15.57 14.10 23.53
C ARG A 383 16.55 12.97 23.26
N GLN A 384 16.41 12.26 22.13
CA GLN A 384 17.19 11.05 21.84
C GLN A 384 18.62 11.39 21.40
N ASP A 385 18.78 12.32 20.47
CA ASP A 385 20.06 12.59 19.81
C ASP A 385 20.85 13.69 20.53
N PHE A 386 20.16 14.68 21.13
CA PHE A 386 20.79 15.86 21.75
C PHE A 386 20.59 15.96 23.26
N ARG A 387 19.81 15.04 23.87
CA ARG A 387 19.42 15.06 25.30
C ARG A 387 18.81 16.41 25.75
N LEU A 388 18.16 17.10 24.82
CA LEU A 388 17.56 18.40 25.03
C LEU A 388 16.06 18.24 25.23
N THR A 389 15.52 18.93 26.24
CA THR A 389 14.08 18.97 26.53
C THR A 389 13.56 20.40 26.36
N ILE A 390 12.35 20.53 25.83
CA ILE A 390 11.67 21.82 25.66
C ILE A 390 10.42 21.76 26.56
N PRO A 391 10.47 22.30 27.79
CA PRO A 391 9.40 22.14 28.77
C PRO A 391 8.03 22.61 28.27
N VAL A 392 7.98 23.72 27.53
CA VAL A 392 6.73 24.28 26.97
C VAL A 392 6.05 23.39 25.94
N ALA A 393 6.74 22.36 25.45
CA ALA A 393 6.24 21.45 24.44
C ALA A 393 5.84 20.08 25.04
N GLU A 394 5.95 19.92 26.37
CA GLU A 394 5.55 18.72 27.09
C GLU A 394 4.15 18.89 27.68
N GLY A 395 3.11 18.60 26.88
CA GLY A 395 1.72 18.65 27.33
C GLY A 395 0.87 19.59 26.47
N GLU A 396 -0.10 20.25 27.10
CA GLU A 396 -0.89 21.30 26.44
C GLU A 396 0.02 22.50 26.14
N LEU A 397 -0.11 23.02 24.92
CA LEU A 397 0.64 24.20 24.50
C LEU A 397 0.22 25.44 25.32
N PRO A 398 1.17 26.30 25.72
CA PRO A 398 0.87 27.57 26.36
C PRO A 398 -0.14 28.40 25.56
N ARG A 399 -1.08 29.02 26.28
CA ARG A 399 -2.13 29.87 25.72
C ARG A 399 -2.12 31.23 26.39
N ASP A 400 -2.50 32.26 25.63
CA ASP A 400 -2.78 33.60 26.13
C ASP A 400 -4.29 33.88 26.10
N ASP A 401 -4.69 35.15 26.21
CA ASP A 401 -6.10 35.55 26.23
C ASP A 401 -6.82 35.34 24.89
N SER A 402 -6.08 35.13 23.79
CA SER A 402 -6.59 35.10 22.42
C SER A 402 -6.37 33.77 21.69
N GLY A 403 -5.48 32.92 22.18
CA GLY A 403 -5.13 31.69 21.48
C GLY A 403 -3.90 31.00 22.05
N LEU A 404 -3.05 30.47 21.17
CA LEU A 404 -1.75 29.93 21.51
C LEU A 404 -0.74 31.07 21.69
N ASP A 405 0.05 31.02 22.77
CA ASP A 405 1.13 31.98 22.97
C ASP A 405 2.34 31.64 22.07
N ILE A 406 2.22 31.96 20.78
CA ILE A 406 3.24 31.65 19.75
C ILE A 406 4.57 32.30 20.10
N ALA A 407 4.55 33.55 20.55
CA ALA A 407 5.74 34.30 20.92
C ALA A 407 6.46 33.69 22.14
N GLY A 408 5.71 33.30 23.17
CA GLY A 408 6.23 32.62 24.35
C GLY A 408 6.80 31.24 24.04
N ILE A 409 6.11 30.46 23.19
CA ILE A 409 6.61 29.16 22.72
C ILE A 409 7.95 29.34 21.99
N TRP A 410 8.04 30.25 21.01
CA TRP A 410 9.29 30.49 20.29
C TRP A 410 10.41 31.02 21.19
N LYS A 411 10.09 31.88 22.17
CA LYS A 411 11.06 32.35 23.17
C LYS A 411 11.63 31.20 23.99
N ALA A 412 10.79 30.26 24.41
CA ALA A 412 11.23 29.08 25.16
C ALA A 412 12.11 28.15 24.30
N VAL A 413 11.76 27.94 23.02
CA VAL A 413 12.61 27.18 22.09
C VAL A 413 13.96 27.87 21.89
N ARG A 414 13.96 29.19 21.64
CA ARG A 414 15.19 30.00 21.51
C ARG A 414 16.08 29.88 22.74
N GLN A 415 15.49 29.95 23.94
CA GLN A 415 16.24 29.79 25.19
C GLN A 415 16.85 28.38 25.34
N ALA A 416 16.15 27.34 24.88
CA ALA A 416 16.63 25.97 24.97
C ALA A 416 17.80 25.69 24.01
N VAL A 417 17.84 26.33 22.84
CA VAL A 417 18.85 26.08 21.81
C VAL A 417 19.97 27.13 21.75
N LYS A 418 19.92 28.17 22.59
CA LYS A 418 20.83 29.34 22.55
C LYS A 418 22.32 29.00 22.59
N ASP A 419 22.68 27.90 23.26
CA ASP A 419 24.08 27.50 23.50
C ASP A 419 24.59 26.51 22.43
N ILE A 420 23.78 26.19 21.40
CA ILE A 420 24.11 25.24 20.35
C ILE A 420 24.52 26.00 19.07
N PRO A 421 25.78 25.89 18.60
CA PRO A 421 26.23 26.57 17.39
C PRO A 421 25.47 26.13 16.13
N GLY A 422 25.08 27.10 15.30
CA GLY A 422 24.43 26.85 14.01
C GLY A 422 22.91 26.60 14.10
N TRP A 423 22.34 26.62 15.30
CA TRP A 423 20.92 26.46 15.53
C TRP A 423 20.23 27.82 15.71
N GLU A 424 19.11 28.03 15.02
CA GLU A 424 18.35 29.27 15.05
C GLU A 424 16.86 28.98 14.87
N VAL A 425 16.02 29.83 15.45
CA VAL A 425 14.56 29.77 15.24
C VAL A 425 14.20 30.80 14.18
N THR A 426 13.61 30.35 13.07
CA THR A 426 13.04 31.22 12.04
C THR A 426 11.53 31.31 12.22
N GLU A 427 10.95 32.46 11.90
CA GLU A 427 9.53 32.78 12.16
C GLU A 427 8.65 32.55 10.92
N ASP A 428 9.12 31.71 10.00
CA ASP A 428 8.41 31.44 8.74
C ASP A 428 7.08 30.73 8.99
N VAL A 429 6.05 31.15 8.26
CA VAL A 429 4.73 30.51 8.25
C VAL A 429 4.56 29.74 6.95
N VAL A 430 4.27 28.45 7.04
CA VAL A 430 4.20 27.56 5.88
C VAL A 430 2.98 26.65 5.93
N LEU A 431 2.18 26.67 4.87
CA LEU A 431 1.12 25.70 4.64
C LEU A 431 1.66 24.51 3.83
N ALA A 432 1.61 23.32 4.43
CA ALA A 432 2.10 22.09 3.81
C ALA A 432 1.44 20.83 4.40
N THR A 433 1.72 19.68 3.77
CA THR A 433 1.25 18.39 4.26
C THR A 433 2.26 17.74 5.21
N PHE A 434 1.83 17.37 6.42
CA PHE A 434 2.60 16.66 7.42
C PHE A 434 1.81 15.46 7.95
N SER A 435 2.47 14.31 8.16
CA SER A 435 1.82 13.08 8.61
C SER A 435 2.27 12.69 10.01
N PHE A 436 1.33 12.63 10.96
CA PHE A 436 1.58 12.29 12.37
C PHE A 436 1.06 10.91 12.77
N ALA A 437 0.33 10.22 11.89
CA ALA A 437 -0.35 8.97 12.23
C ALA A 437 0.62 7.95 12.85
N LYS A 438 1.83 7.87 12.30
CA LYS A 438 2.85 6.93 12.80
C LYS A 438 3.42 7.30 14.17
N TYR A 439 3.52 8.58 14.52
CA TYR A 439 4.03 8.98 15.83
C TYR A 439 3.07 8.58 16.96
N LEU A 440 1.76 8.83 16.79
CA LEU A 440 0.77 8.44 17.80
C LEU A 440 0.75 6.92 17.99
N MET A 441 0.77 6.16 16.89
CA MET A 441 0.89 4.70 16.93
C MET A 441 2.19 4.24 17.62
N TRP A 442 3.30 4.93 17.36
CA TRP A 442 4.57 4.66 18.03
C TRP A 442 4.45 4.90 19.55
N LYS A 443 3.89 6.04 19.95
CA LYS A 443 3.71 6.39 21.36
C LYS A 443 2.82 5.39 22.08
N ASP A 444 1.67 5.04 21.50
CA ASP A 444 0.79 4.01 22.06
C ASP A 444 1.49 2.66 22.18
N LEU A 445 2.29 2.28 21.17
CA LEU A 445 3.07 1.05 21.24
C LEU A 445 4.08 1.10 22.38
N VAL A 446 4.82 2.21 22.55
CA VAL A 446 5.80 2.37 23.63
C VAL A 446 5.12 2.39 25.01
N ASP A 447 4.12 3.24 25.20
CA ASP A 447 3.50 3.51 26.50
C ASP A 447 2.58 2.38 26.96
N ARG A 448 1.98 1.63 26.03
CA ARG A 448 0.92 0.64 26.31
C ARG A 448 1.28 -0.79 25.92
N THR A 449 2.55 -1.11 25.65
CA THR A 449 2.99 -2.48 25.25
C THR A 449 2.40 -3.56 26.15
N GLU A 450 2.51 -3.42 27.47
CA GLU A 450 2.06 -4.44 28.43
C GLU A 450 0.53 -4.58 28.47
N GLN A 451 -0.20 -3.47 28.29
CA GLN A 451 -1.65 -3.51 28.13
C GLN A 451 -2.04 -4.23 26.83
N LEU A 452 -1.35 -3.94 25.73
CA LEU A 452 -1.61 -4.55 24.42
C LEU A 452 -1.39 -6.08 24.45
N LYS A 453 -0.37 -6.55 25.18
CA LYS A 453 -0.09 -7.98 25.40
C LYS A 453 -1.17 -8.74 26.19
N GLN A 454 -2.15 -8.05 26.80
CA GLN A 454 -3.31 -8.72 27.39
C GLN A 454 -4.16 -9.43 26.31
N SER A 455 -4.13 -8.95 25.07
CA SER A 455 -4.75 -9.65 23.94
C SER A 455 -3.92 -10.88 23.55
N PRO A 456 -4.52 -12.10 23.53
CA PRO A 456 -3.80 -13.31 23.12
C PRO A 456 -3.21 -13.21 21.72
N VAL A 457 -3.89 -12.51 20.80
CA VAL A 457 -3.44 -12.29 19.42
C VAL A 457 -2.20 -11.39 19.40
N VAL A 458 -2.25 -10.26 20.11
CA VAL A 458 -1.13 -9.30 20.14
C VAL A 458 0.09 -9.91 20.84
N ARG A 459 -0.12 -10.61 21.96
CA ARG A 459 0.94 -11.35 22.63
C ARG A 459 1.60 -12.35 21.69
N HIS A 460 0.81 -13.16 20.97
CA HIS A 460 1.34 -14.13 20.02
C HIS A 460 2.14 -13.46 18.88
N LEU A 461 1.67 -12.33 18.34
CA LEU A 461 2.40 -11.56 17.33
C LEU A 461 3.73 -10.97 17.85
N ILE A 462 3.82 -10.65 19.14
CA ILE A 462 5.02 -10.10 19.78
C ILE A 462 5.98 -11.22 20.22
N GLU A 463 5.47 -12.31 20.77
CA GLU A 463 6.29 -13.32 21.45
C GLU A 463 6.58 -14.54 20.57
N THR A 464 5.57 -15.06 19.87
CA THR A 464 5.62 -16.39 19.23
C THR A 464 5.00 -16.40 17.81
N PRO A 465 5.37 -15.51 16.88
CA PRO A 465 4.62 -15.32 15.63
C PRO A 465 4.92 -16.40 14.58
N ARG A 466 5.97 -17.19 14.80
CA ARG A 466 6.38 -18.29 13.94
C ARG A 466 5.65 -19.59 14.29
N ASP A 467 5.10 -19.64 15.51
CA ASP A 467 4.34 -20.77 15.98
C ASP A 467 2.90 -20.67 15.46
N PRO A 468 2.20 -21.80 15.28
CA PRO A 468 0.77 -21.76 15.01
C PRO A 468 0.03 -21.05 16.14
N PHE A 469 -0.91 -20.16 15.80
CA PHE A 469 -1.76 -19.52 16.79
C PHE A 469 -2.59 -20.58 17.54
N PRO A 470 -2.47 -20.68 18.88
CA PRO A 470 -3.17 -21.70 19.65
C PRO A 470 -4.68 -21.45 19.59
N SER A 471 -5.44 -22.45 19.16
CA SER A 471 -6.89 -22.36 19.08
C SER A 471 -7.53 -23.73 19.30
N ASP A 472 -8.10 -23.94 20.49
CA ASP A 472 -8.77 -25.20 20.85
C ASP A 472 -10.14 -25.36 20.18
N LEU A 473 -10.67 -24.29 19.57
CA LEU A 473 -11.97 -24.29 18.93
C LEU A 473 -11.87 -24.70 17.45
N ALA A 474 -12.54 -25.77 17.05
CA ALA A 474 -12.69 -26.13 15.64
C ALA A 474 -13.80 -25.30 14.96
N PHE A 475 -13.68 -25.09 13.64
CA PHE A 475 -14.81 -24.57 12.87
C PHE A 475 -15.97 -25.57 12.86
N PRO A 476 -17.24 -25.13 12.99
CA PRO A 476 -18.37 -26.01 12.77
C PRO A 476 -18.34 -26.58 11.36
N ASN A 477 -18.64 -27.87 11.22
CA ASN A 477 -18.75 -28.49 9.91
C ASN A 477 -19.93 -27.85 9.14
N PRO A 478 -19.70 -27.27 7.95
CA PRO A 478 -20.77 -26.64 7.16
C PRO A 478 -21.97 -27.55 6.85
N ARG A 479 -21.79 -28.87 6.88
CA ARG A 479 -22.87 -29.85 6.65
C ARG A 479 -23.79 -30.08 7.83
N ASP A 480 -23.31 -29.82 9.04
CA ASP A 480 -24.02 -30.12 10.28
C ASP A 480 -24.61 -28.85 10.92
N LEU A 481 -24.34 -27.68 10.34
CA LEU A 481 -24.73 -26.36 10.85
C LEU A 481 -26.23 -26.26 11.19
N ASP A 482 -27.09 -26.73 10.29
CA ASP A 482 -28.53 -26.65 10.47
C ASP A 482 -29.04 -27.50 11.64
N ALA A 483 -28.33 -28.58 11.97
CA ALA A 483 -28.65 -29.47 13.08
C ALA A 483 -28.11 -28.93 14.41
N THR A 484 -26.93 -28.29 14.41
CA THR A 484 -26.29 -27.78 15.64
C THR A 484 -26.68 -26.34 15.97
N HIS A 485 -27.11 -25.55 14.99
CA HIS A 485 -27.44 -24.12 15.14
C HIS A 485 -28.84 -23.83 14.58
N GLY A 486 -29.83 -23.86 15.46
CA GLY A 486 -31.21 -23.52 15.12
C GLY A 486 -31.38 -22.03 14.76
N PRO A 487 -32.47 -21.67 14.04
CA PRO A 487 -32.79 -20.28 13.71
C PRO A 487 -32.90 -19.36 14.94
N GLU A 488 -33.28 -19.91 16.10
CA GLU A 488 -33.43 -19.16 17.35
C GLU A 488 -32.11 -18.60 17.90
N HIS A 489 -30.98 -19.21 17.52
CA HIS A 489 -29.64 -18.81 17.96
C HIS A 489 -28.78 -18.27 16.81
N THR A 490 -29.36 -18.09 15.63
CA THR A 490 -28.67 -17.63 14.41
C THR A 490 -29.17 -16.24 14.02
N PHE A 491 -28.40 -15.20 14.35
CA PHE A 491 -28.77 -13.80 14.14
C PHE A 491 -28.04 -13.19 12.93
N CYS A 492 -28.25 -13.81 11.76
CA CYS A 492 -27.68 -13.38 10.49
C CYS A 492 -28.77 -12.75 9.61
N PRO A 493 -28.97 -11.42 9.63
CA PRO A 493 -30.05 -10.76 8.88
C PRO A 493 -29.79 -10.73 7.37
N LEU A 494 -28.54 -10.89 6.93
CA LEU A 494 -28.18 -10.98 5.51
C LEU A 494 -28.01 -12.45 5.09
N PRO A 495 -28.24 -12.78 3.81
CA PRO A 495 -28.02 -14.14 3.31
C PRO A 495 -26.60 -14.63 3.66
N ALA A 496 -26.45 -15.91 3.97
CA ALA A 496 -25.15 -16.51 4.22
C ALA A 496 -25.11 -17.91 3.63
N ASP A 497 -24.04 -18.23 2.91
CA ASP A 497 -23.76 -19.62 2.58
C ASP A 497 -23.23 -20.38 3.81
N SER A 498 -23.10 -21.70 3.69
CA SER A 498 -22.68 -22.55 4.80
C SER A 498 -21.24 -22.28 5.28
N SER A 499 -20.36 -21.78 4.40
CA SER A 499 -18.98 -21.41 4.78
C SER A 499 -18.97 -20.10 5.57
N GLN A 500 -19.76 -19.12 5.15
CA GLN A 500 -19.93 -17.85 5.84
C GLN A 500 -20.58 -18.05 7.21
N LEU A 501 -21.63 -18.87 7.28
CA LEU A 501 -22.30 -19.18 8.56
C LEU A 501 -21.38 -19.95 9.52
N SER A 502 -20.58 -20.90 9.02
CA SER A 502 -19.56 -21.58 9.83
C SER A 502 -18.57 -20.59 10.45
N ALA A 503 -18.13 -19.60 9.68
CA ALA A 503 -17.25 -18.53 10.18
C ALA A 503 -17.94 -17.68 11.26
N VAL A 504 -19.21 -17.29 11.06
CA VAL A 504 -19.98 -16.53 12.06
C VAL A 504 -20.11 -17.30 13.37
N MET A 505 -20.52 -18.58 13.31
CA MET A 505 -20.70 -19.44 14.48
C MET A 505 -19.37 -19.79 15.17
N ALA A 506 -18.26 -19.86 14.43
CA ALA A 506 -16.94 -20.01 15.03
C ALA A 506 -16.51 -18.76 15.81
N ALA A 507 -16.73 -17.57 15.23
CA ALA A 507 -16.42 -16.30 15.87
C ALA A 507 -17.27 -16.07 17.12
N ALA A 508 -18.57 -16.38 17.06
CA ALA A 508 -19.50 -16.34 18.18
C ALA A 508 -18.99 -17.11 19.41
N ARG A 509 -18.38 -18.27 19.18
CA ARG A 509 -17.75 -19.11 20.23
C ARG A 509 -16.39 -18.62 20.71
N GLY A 510 -15.89 -17.49 20.20
CA GLY A 510 -14.61 -16.88 20.61
C GLY A 510 -13.40 -17.35 19.80
N LYS A 511 -13.59 -18.02 18.66
CA LYS A 511 -12.47 -18.43 17.80
C LYS A 511 -11.87 -17.22 17.07
N ASN A 512 -10.55 -17.06 17.16
CA ASN A 512 -9.78 -16.13 16.33
C ASN A 512 -9.41 -16.81 15.01
N PHE A 513 -9.62 -16.13 13.88
CA PHE A 513 -9.27 -16.68 12.56
C PHE A 513 -9.09 -15.59 11.51
N VAL A 514 -8.43 -15.98 10.41
CA VAL A 514 -8.32 -15.19 9.19
C VAL A 514 -9.35 -15.69 8.18
N LEU A 515 -10.22 -14.79 7.70
CA LEU A 515 -11.22 -15.11 6.67
C LEU A 515 -10.73 -14.64 5.30
N VAL A 516 -10.41 -15.59 4.43
CA VAL A 516 -10.01 -15.29 3.05
C VAL A 516 -11.20 -15.46 2.11
N GLY A 517 -11.48 -14.44 1.32
CA GLY A 517 -12.52 -14.50 0.28
C GLY A 517 -12.06 -13.77 -0.99
N PRO A 518 -12.16 -14.37 -2.18
CA PRO A 518 -11.95 -13.68 -3.45
C PRO A 518 -12.83 -12.42 -3.62
N PRO A 519 -12.54 -11.53 -4.58
CA PRO A 519 -13.44 -10.43 -4.93
C PRO A 519 -14.85 -10.94 -5.26
N GLY A 520 -15.89 -10.29 -4.73
CA GLY A 520 -17.29 -10.67 -4.98
C GLY A 520 -17.86 -11.77 -4.07
N THR A 521 -17.08 -12.42 -3.19
CA THR A 521 -17.58 -13.53 -2.35
C THR A 521 -18.30 -13.10 -1.06
N GLY A 522 -18.88 -11.89 -1.04
CA GLY A 522 -19.69 -11.43 0.09
C GLY A 522 -18.94 -11.14 1.40
N LYS A 523 -17.64 -10.86 1.41
CA LYS A 523 -16.87 -10.59 2.64
C LYS A 523 -17.52 -9.55 3.57
N SER A 524 -17.93 -8.40 3.04
CA SER A 524 -18.60 -7.34 3.81
C SER A 524 -19.97 -7.78 4.36
N GLN A 525 -20.63 -8.71 3.67
CA GLN A 525 -21.89 -9.31 4.12
C GLN A 525 -21.63 -10.28 5.29
N THR A 526 -20.57 -11.10 5.22
CA THR A 526 -20.12 -11.92 6.35
C THR A 526 -19.76 -11.07 7.57
N ILE A 527 -19.09 -9.93 7.39
CA ILE A 527 -18.75 -9.00 8.47
C ILE A 527 -20.01 -8.42 9.12
N ALA A 528 -20.98 -7.96 8.32
CA ALA A 528 -22.24 -7.45 8.87
C ALA A 528 -23.01 -8.52 9.66
N ASN A 529 -23.03 -9.77 9.19
CA ASN A 529 -23.61 -10.89 9.94
C ASN A 529 -22.83 -11.22 11.24
N LEU A 530 -21.50 -11.12 11.23
CA LEU A 530 -20.68 -11.25 12.45
C LEU A 530 -21.05 -10.18 13.48
N VAL A 531 -21.16 -8.92 13.06
CA VAL A 531 -21.56 -7.81 13.92
C VAL A 531 -22.95 -8.04 14.48
N ALA A 532 -23.93 -8.41 13.64
CA ALA A 532 -25.30 -8.69 14.07
C ALA A 532 -25.36 -9.84 15.10
N GLN A 533 -24.62 -10.93 14.86
CA GLN A 533 -24.53 -12.05 15.79
C GLN A 533 -23.96 -11.63 17.16
N PHE A 534 -22.87 -10.86 17.16
CA PHE A 534 -22.25 -10.41 18.41
C PHE A 534 -23.12 -9.42 19.17
N LEU A 535 -23.81 -8.51 18.48
CA LEU A 535 -24.76 -7.59 19.11
C LEU A 535 -25.92 -8.35 19.77
N ALA A 536 -26.48 -9.35 19.09
CA ALA A 536 -27.54 -10.19 19.66
C ALA A 536 -27.06 -10.98 20.90
N GLU A 537 -25.79 -11.36 20.94
CA GLU A 537 -25.12 -11.99 22.09
C GLU A 537 -24.65 -10.98 23.16
N ARG A 538 -25.06 -9.71 23.07
CA ARG A 538 -24.71 -8.62 24.00
C ARG A 538 -23.21 -8.33 24.10
N LYS A 539 -22.47 -8.54 23.00
CA LYS A 539 -21.05 -8.22 22.90
C LYS A 539 -20.85 -6.89 22.18
N SER A 540 -19.81 -6.15 22.56
CA SER A 540 -19.33 -4.98 21.83
C SER A 540 -18.42 -5.40 20.68
N VAL A 541 -18.51 -4.73 19.54
CA VAL A 541 -17.67 -5.00 18.37
C VAL A 541 -16.94 -3.73 17.95
N LEU A 542 -15.61 -3.81 17.85
CA LEU A 542 -14.78 -2.79 17.22
C LEU A 542 -14.39 -3.28 15.81
N PHE A 543 -14.93 -2.64 14.78
CA PHE A 543 -14.57 -2.92 13.40
C PHE A 543 -13.53 -1.90 12.91
N VAL A 544 -12.36 -2.40 12.51
CA VAL A 544 -11.23 -1.57 12.04
C VAL A 544 -10.89 -1.94 10.60
N SER A 545 -10.61 -0.93 9.78
CA SER A 545 -10.19 -1.06 8.39
C SER A 545 -9.16 0.02 8.08
N GLU A 546 -8.22 -0.27 7.18
CA GLU A 546 -7.28 0.71 6.65
C GLU A 546 -8.00 1.79 5.83
N LYS A 547 -9.02 1.40 5.06
CA LYS A 547 -9.74 2.30 4.14
C LYS A 547 -11.14 2.62 4.65
N ILE A 548 -11.51 3.90 4.62
CA ILE A 548 -12.86 4.37 4.98
C ILE A 548 -13.94 3.72 4.12
N ALA A 549 -13.69 3.55 2.81
CA ALA A 549 -14.67 2.95 1.90
C ALA A 549 -15.15 1.56 2.34
N ALA A 550 -14.29 0.77 3.02
CA ALA A 550 -14.71 -0.52 3.56
C ALA A 550 -15.56 -0.39 4.83
N LEU A 551 -15.31 0.64 5.66
CA LEU A 551 -16.15 0.98 6.81
C LEU A 551 -17.55 1.41 6.32
N ASP A 552 -17.62 2.32 5.36
CA ASP A 552 -18.87 2.82 4.77
C ASP A 552 -19.74 1.70 4.19
N VAL A 553 -19.12 0.74 3.49
CA VAL A 553 -19.84 -0.38 2.88
C VAL A 553 -20.49 -1.28 3.94
N VAL A 554 -19.79 -1.56 5.05
CA VAL A 554 -20.33 -2.39 6.14
C VAL A 554 -21.39 -1.62 6.91
N TYR A 555 -21.13 -0.34 7.23
CA TYR A 555 -22.07 0.52 7.93
C TYR A 555 -23.40 0.66 7.16
N ARG A 556 -23.34 0.92 5.85
CA ARG A 556 -24.54 0.99 5.01
C ARG A 556 -25.37 -0.30 5.08
N ARG A 557 -24.72 -1.48 5.05
CA ARG A 557 -25.42 -2.77 5.17
C ARG A 557 -26.08 -2.94 6.53
N LEU A 558 -25.38 -2.57 7.61
CA LEU A 558 -25.95 -2.59 8.96
C LEU A 558 -27.15 -1.65 9.07
N ARG A 559 -27.07 -0.46 8.48
CA ARG A 559 -28.19 0.49 8.43
C ARG A 559 -29.39 -0.05 7.63
N GLU A 560 -29.14 -0.68 6.48
CA GLU A 560 -30.18 -1.29 5.64
C GLU A 560 -30.95 -2.41 6.36
N VAL A 561 -30.32 -3.11 7.32
CA VAL A 561 -30.96 -4.13 8.16
C VAL A 561 -31.47 -3.59 9.51
N GLY A 562 -31.48 -2.27 9.70
CA GLY A 562 -32.01 -1.62 10.91
C GLY A 562 -31.05 -1.58 12.11
N LEU A 563 -29.76 -1.93 11.92
CA LEU A 563 -28.75 -1.91 12.98
C LEU A 563 -27.90 -0.63 13.00
N GLY A 564 -28.24 0.37 12.17
CA GLY A 564 -27.46 1.60 12.04
C GLY A 564 -27.39 2.43 13.33
N GLU A 565 -28.47 2.47 14.11
CA GLU A 565 -28.54 3.23 15.38
C GLU A 565 -27.62 2.65 16.47
N PHE A 566 -27.21 1.38 16.35
CA PHE A 566 -26.28 0.73 17.27
C PHE A 566 -24.81 0.84 16.82
N CYS A 567 -24.55 1.50 15.69
CA CYS A 567 -23.20 1.74 15.20
C CYS A 567 -22.73 3.13 15.64
N LEU A 568 -21.47 3.27 16.04
CA LEU A 568 -20.79 4.56 16.28
C LEU A 568 -19.65 4.74 15.30
N GLU A 569 -19.71 5.78 14.48
CA GLU A 569 -18.72 6.07 13.43
C GLU A 569 -17.64 7.02 13.96
N LEU A 570 -16.45 6.48 14.24
CA LEU A 570 -15.33 7.27 14.81
C LEU A 570 -14.44 7.97 13.77
N HIS A 571 -14.66 7.76 12.47
CA HIS A 571 -13.72 8.15 11.40
C HIS A 571 -14.23 9.29 10.51
N SER A 572 -15.32 9.95 10.88
CA SER A 572 -15.92 11.00 10.06
C SER A 572 -15.50 12.39 10.55
N ASN A 573 -15.08 13.27 9.63
CA ASN A 573 -15.04 14.73 9.81
C ASN A 573 -16.45 15.35 10.03
N LYS A 574 -17.44 14.53 10.37
CA LYS A 574 -18.80 14.90 10.76
C LYS A 574 -19.12 14.42 12.18
N SER A 575 -18.13 14.00 12.94
CA SER A 575 -18.32 13.63 14.33
C SER A 575 -17.94 14.84 15.19
N ARG A 576 -18.63 15.98 15.01
CA ARG A 576 -18.56 17.05 16.02
C ARG A 576 -18.92 16.39 17.36
N LYS A 577 -18.37 16.86 18.48
CA LYS A 577 -18.77 16.34 19.81
C LYS A 577 -20.29 16.28 19.94
N LEU A 578 -21.00 17.26 19.38
CA LEU A 578 -22.46 17.29 19.27
C LEU A 578 -23.05 16.14 18.44
N ASP A 579 -22.50 15.84 17.26
CA ASP A 579 -22.98 14.75 16.39
C ASP A 579 -22.79 13.37 17.06
N VAL A 580 -21.68 13.17 17.78
CA VAL A 580 -21.43 11.97 18.59
C VAL A 580 -22.45 11.85 19.73
N LEU A 581 -22.70 12.95 20.45
CA LEU A 581 -23.70 12.99 21.50
C LEU A 581 -25.12 12.73 20.96
N ASP A 582 -25.46 13.29 19.80
CA ASP A 582 -26.73 13.05 19.13
C ASP A 582 -26.87 11.60 18.69
N GLN A 583 -25.80 10.98 18.18
CA GLN A 583 -25.80 9.55 17.83
C GLN A 583 -25.99 8.66 19.06
N LEU A 584 -25.30 8.95 20.16
CA LEU A 584 -25.48 8.25 21.43
C LEU A 584 -26.91 8.42 21.97
N ARG A 585 -27.49 9.61 21.84
CA ARG A 585 -28.87 9.88 22.23
C ARG A 585 -29.85 9.07 21.38
N ARG A 586 -29.70 9.05 20.05
CA ARG A 586 -30.54 8.21 19.17
C ARG A 586 -30.45 6.74 19.54
N ALA A 587 -29.24 6.23 19.77
CA ALA A 587 -29.03 4.85 20.20
C ALA A 587 -29.71 4.55 21.56
N TRP A 588 -29.72 5.52 22.48
CA TRP A 588 -30.39 5.41 23.77
C TRP A 588 -31.92 5.40 23.65
N ASP A 589 -32.46 6.23 22.76
CA ASP A 589 -33.89 6.38 22.51
C ASP A 589 -34.45 5.22 21.65
N ALA A 590 -33.60 4.52 20.89
CA ALA A 590 -33.93 3.39 20.01
C ALA A 590 -34.41 2.09 20.71
N LYS A 591 -34.96 2.19 21.93
CA LYS A 591 -35.57 1.02 22.61
C LYS A 591 -36.79 0.54 21.83
N GLY A 592 -36.61 -0.51 21.04
CA GLY A 592 -37.71 -1.22 20.39
C GLY A 592 -38.49 -2.08 21.38
N ASP A 593 -39.83 -2.01 21.29
CA ASP A 593 -40.72 -3.02 21.85
C ASP A 593 -40.51 -4.33 21.08
N THR A 594 -39.62 -5.18 21.59
CA THR A 594 -39.36 -6.49 21.00
C THR A 594 -40.17 -7.55 21.73
N ASP A 595 -41.19 -8.08 21.06
CA ASP A 595 -41.93 -9.24 21.56
C ASP A 595 -41.09 -10.52 21.35
N ALA A 596 -40.42 -10.94 22.42
CA ALA A 596 -39.62 -12.16 22.44
C ALA A 596 -40.43 -13.41 22.05
N ASP A 597 -41.74 -13.44 22.31
CA ASP A 597 -42.59 -14.57 21.95
C ASP A 597 -42.89 -14.62 20.46
N THR A 598 -43.03 -13.47 19.81
CA THR A 598 -43.13 -13.39 18.35
C THR A 598 -41.86 -13.90 17.68
N TRP A 599 -40.67 -13.54 18.18
CA TRP A 599 -39.39 -14.08 17.67
C TRP A 599 -39.31 -15.60 17.81
N ARG A 600 -39.62 -16.14 18.99
CA ARG A 600 -39.59 -17.59 19.25
C ARG A 600 -40.52 -18.35 18.32
N LYS A 601 -41.75 -17.87 18.11
CA LYS A 601 -42.72 -18.47 17.19
C LYS A 601 -42.19 -18.53 15.77
N GLU A 602 -41.62 -17.43 15.28
CA GLU A 602 -41.08 -17.36 13.93
C GLU A 602 -39.82 -18.22 13.76
N ALA A 603 -38.94 -18.27 14.75
CA ALA A 603 -37.78 -19.15 14.76
C ALA A 603 -38.19 -20.64 14.72
N GLN A 604 -39.24 -21.02 15.45
CA GLN A 604 -39.80 -22.39 15.41
C GLN A 604 -40.40 -22.71 14.04
N ARG A 605 -41.13 -21.77 13.42
CA ARG A 605 -41.67 -21.91 12.07
C ARG A 605 -40.55 -22.13 11.03
N LEU A 606 -39.49 -21.32 11.10
CA LEU A 606 -38.31 -21.45 10.25
C LEU A 606 -37.58 -22.78 10.46
N LYS A 607 -37.48 -23.24 11.71
CA LYS A 607 -36.88 -24.54 12.03
C LYS A 607 -37.67 -25.67 11.37
N GLY A 608 -39.00 -25.67 11.49
CA GLY A 608 -39.86 -26.67 10.85
C GLY A 608 -39.68 -26.73 9.33
N LEU A 609 -39.63 -25.57 8.66
CA LEU A 609 -39.37 -25.50 7.21
C LEU A 609 -37.97 -26.04 6.85
N ARG A 610 -36.95 -25.65 7.62
CA ARG A 610 -35.57 -26.13 7.45
C ARG A 610 -35.49 -27.66 7.59
N ASP A 611 -36.12 -28.22 8.62
CA ASP A 611 -36.14 -29.66 8.87
C ASP A 611 -36.85 -30.43 7.74
N GLN A 612 -37.92 -29.88 7.17
CA GLN A 612 -38.59 -30.45 5.99
C GLN A 612 -37.66 -30.48 4.76
N LEU A 613 -36.98 -29.37 4.47
CA LEU A 613 -36.04 -29.27 3.35
C LEU A 613 -34.84 -30.22 3.54
N ASN A 614 -34.28 -30.26 4.75
CA ASN A 614 -33.19 -31.18 5.09
C ASN A 614 -33.62 -32.63 5.00
N GLY A 615 -34.86 -32.96 5.41
CA GLY A 615 -35.44 -34.28 5.23
C GLY A 615 -35.61 -34.69 3.76
N PHE A 616 -35.88 -33.74 2.84
CA PHE A 616 -35.90 -34.00 1.40
C PHE A 616 -34.47 -34.30 0.88
N VAL A 617 -33.49 -33.46 1.22
CA VAL A 617 -32.09 -33.65 0.82
C VAL A 617 -31.54 -34.98 1.35
N ALA A 618 -31.78 -35.30 2.62
CA ALA A 618 -31.36 -36.56 3.23
C ALA A 618 -31.95 -37.77 2.48
N ARG A 619 -33.22 -37.72 2.09
CA ARG A 619 -33.86 -38.78 1.29
C ARG A 619 -33.26 -38.88 -0.11
N LEU A 620 -32.97 -37.76 -0.77
CA LEU A 620 -32.38 -37.75 -2.12
C LEU A 620 -30.98 -38.37 -2.14
N HIS A 621 -30.21 -38.17 -1.08
CA HIS A 621 -28.84 -38.67 -0.91
C HIS A 621 -28.75 -39.97 -0.10
N HIS A 622 -29.87 -40.53 0.35
CA HIS A 622 -29.88 -41.81 1.03
C HIS A 622 -29.41 -42.92 0.09
N ARG A 623 -28.46 -43.73 0.55
CA ARG A 623 -27.90 -44.82 -0.25
C ARG A 623 -28.72 -46.09 -0.03
N HIS A 624 -29.35 -46.57 -1.09
CA HIS A 624 -30.16 -47.79 -1.07
C HIS A 624 -29.29 -49.06 -1.26
N ARG A 625 -29.89 -50.25 -1.09
CA ARG A 625 -29.21 -51.56 -1.19
C ARG A 625 -28.55 -51.83 -2.54
N ASN A 626 -29.04 -51.20 -3.60
CA ASN A 626 -28.44 -51.23 -4.94
C ASN A 626 -27.14 -50.40 -5.03
N GLY A 627 -26.77 -49.71 -3.97
CA GLY A 627 -25.59 -48.85 -3.91
C GLY A 627 -25.76 -47.47 -4.54
N LEU A 628 -26.94 -47.15 -5.07
CA LEU A 628 -27.29 -45.86 -5.65
C LEU A 628 -28.07 -45.00 -4.66
N THR A 629 -27.94 -43.68 -4.83
CA THR A 629 -28.83 -42.69 -4.24
C THR A 629 -29.86 -42.26 -5.28
N VAL A 630 -31.00 -41.70 -4.86
CA VAL A 630 -31.98 -41.15 -5.80
C VAL A 630 -31.35 -40.07 -6.67
N HIS A 631 -30.52 -39.19 -6.09
CA HIS A 631 -29.73 -38.20 -6.82
C HIS A 631 -28.86 -38.84 -7.93
N ALA A 632 -28.11 -39.90 -7.60
CA ALA A 632 -27.26 -40.57 -8.57
C ALA A 632 -28.07 -41.29 -9.66
N ALA A 633 -29.20 -41.90 -9.30
CA ALA A 633 -30.10 -42.54 -10.24
C ALA A 633 -30.69 -41.54 -11.24
N ILE A 634 -31.17 -40.38 -10.77
CA ILE A 634 -31.63 -39.28 -11.62
C ILE A 634 -30.51 -38.86 -12.58
N GLY A 635 -29.30 -38.63 -12.07
CA GLY A 635 -28.14 -38.27 -12.89
C GLY A 635 -27.84 -39.32 -13.98
N HIS A 636 -27.92 -40.60 -13.65
CA HIS A 636 -27.72 -41.69 -14.62
C HIS A 636 -28.79 -41.76 -15.69
N VAL A 637 -30.07 -41.54 -15.34
CA VAL A 637 -31.18 -41.52 -16.29
C VAL A 637 -31.04 -40.34 -17.24
N VAL A 638 -30.78 -39.14 -16.72
CA VAL A 638 -30.59 -37.93 -17.53
C VAL A 638 -29.41 -38.09 -18.49
N ALA A 639 -28.28 -38.60 -18.02
CA ALA A 639 -27.09 -38.81 -18.85
C ALA A 639 -27.29 -39.85 -19.98
N ARG A 640 -28.27 -40.75 -19.85
CA ARG A 640 -28.52 -41.86 -20.78
C ARG A 640 -29.87 -41.77 -21.49
N ARG A 641 -30.50 -40.60 -21.49
CA ARG A 641 -31.82 -40.34 -22.09
C ARG A 641 -31.99 -40.78 -23.55
N HIS A 642 -30.88 -40.90 -24.29
CA HIS A 642 -30.87 -41.30 -25.70
C HIS A 642 -30.82 -42.82 -25.93
N ARG A 643 -30.69 -43.62 -24.86
CA ARG A 643 -30.73 -45.08 -24.97
C ARG A 643 -32.19 -45.56 -24.91
N PRO A 644 -32.58 -46.54 -25.76
CA PRO A 644 -33.92 -47.10 -25.71
C PRO A 644 -34.18 -47.73 -24.33
N PRO A 645 -35.34 -47.46 -23.70
CA PRO A 645 -35.68 -48.05 -22.42
C PRO A 645 -35.91 -49.55 -22.58
N LEU A 646 -35.20 -50.36 -21.79
CA LEU A 646 -35.54 -51.77 -21.62
C LEU A 646 -36.75 -51.84 -20.69
N GLY A 647 -37.86 -52.45 -21.13
CA GLY A 647 -39.13 -52.57 -20.40
C GLY A 647 -39.08 -53.54 -19.22
N LEU A 648 -38.12 -53.35 -18.32
CA LEU A 648 -37.98 -54.12 -17.09
C LEU A 648 -38.80 -53.46 -15.99
N SER A 649 -39.73 -54.19 -15.39
CA SER A 649 -40.50 -53.75 -14.23
C SER A 649 -40.12 -54.57 -13.00
N TRP A 650 -40.06 -53.92 -11.85
CA TRP A 650 -39.86 -54.56 -10.57
C TRP A 650 -40.94 -54.10 -9.58
N PRO A 651 -41.43 -54.99 -8.72
CA PRO A 651 -42.49 -54.67 -7.75
C PRO A 651 -42.01 -53.75 -6.61
N SER A 652 -40.69 -53.66 -6.36
CA SER A 652 -40.10 -52.68 -5.45
C SER A 652 -38.61 -52.45 -5.80
N PRO A 653 -38.01 -51.32 -5.37
CA PRO A 653 -36.58 -51.05 -5.56
C PRO A 653 -35.66 -51.85 -4.62
N THR A 654 -36.23 -52.53 -3.63
CA THR A 654 -35.55 -53.28 -2.56
C THR A 654 -34.78 -54.55 -2.99
N PRO A 655 -35.17 -55.32 -4.03
CA PRO A 655 -34.50 -56.55 -4.44
C PRO A 655 -33.17 -56.32 -5.20
N MET A 656 -32.92 -55.10 -5.70
CA MET A 656 -31.69 -54.80 -6.42
C MET A 656 -30.52 -54.67 -5.43
N THR A 657 -29.68 -55.70 -5.36
CA THR A 657 -28.35 -55.61 -4.72
C THR A 657 -27.31 -55.15 -5.74
N LYS A 658 -26.18 -54.60 -5.26
CA LYS A 658 -25.05 -54.16 -6.11
C LYS A 658 -24.58 -55.20 -7.14
N ARG A 659 -24.79 -56.50 -6.88
CA ARG A 659 -24.48 -57.61 -7.81
C ARG A 659 -25.37 -57.61 -9.07
N HIS A 660 -26.57 -57.04 -9.01
CA HIS A 660 -27.48 -56.91 -10.16
C HIS A 660 -27.27 -55.63 -10.99
N SER A 661 -26.45 -54.68 -10.51
CA SER A 661 -26.22 -53.38 -11.16
C SER A 661 -24.93 -53.28 -11.98
N THR A 662 -24.06 -54.29 -11.91
CA THR A 662 -22.91 -54.43 -12.82
C THR A 662 -23.41 -54.90 -14.20
N PRO A 663 -22.96 -54.32 -15.32
CA PRO A 663 -23.23 -54.93 -16.62
C PRO A 663 -22.64 -56.33 -16.61
N CYS A 664 -23.45 -57.36 -16.87
CA CYS A 664 -22.97 -58.71 -17.12
C CYS A 664 -21.98 -58.69 -18.28
N GLY A 665 -20.70 -58.63 -17.97
CA GLY A 665 -19.60 -58.96 -18.87
C GLY A 665 -19.31 -60.46 -18.80
N SER A 666 -20.33 -61.30 -18.98
CA SER A 666 -20.22 -62.72 -19.29
C SER A 666 -21.62 -63.33 -19.37
N TRP A 667 -22.13 -63.50 -20.59
CA TRP A 667 -23.18 -64.49 -20.82
C TRP A 667 -22.50 -65.86 -20.89
N PRO A 668 -22.93 -66.88 -20.12
CA PRO A 668 -22.57 -68.25 -20.44
C PRO A 668 -23.26 -68.61 -21.76
N THR A 669 -22.46 -68.93 -22.77
CA THR A 669 -22.90 -69.52 -24.03
C THR A 669 -23.68 -70.80 -23.75
N GLY A 670 -24.95 -70.86 -24.18
CA GLY A 670 -25.71 -72.10 -24.27
C GLY A 670 -27.07 -72.07 -23.57
N TRP A 671 -28.03 -71.37 -24.16
CA TRP A 671 -29.45 -71.75 -24.05
C TRP A 671 -30.06 -71.57 -25.45
N ASP A 672 -30.30 -72.71 -26.10
CA ASP A 672 -30.94 -72.81 -27.41
C ASP A 672 -32.36 -72.25 -27.36
N PHE A 673 -32.62 -71.23 -28.18
CA PHE A 673 -33.96 -70.78 -28.49
C PHE A 673 -34.59 -71.72 -29.51
N THR A 674 -35.51 -72.58 -29.07
CA THR A 674 -36.48 -73.21 -29.98
C THR A 674 -37.66 -72.26 -30.17
N PRO A 675 -38.00 -71.84 -31.40
CA PRO A 675 -39.13 -70.96 -31.63
C PRO A 675 -40.41 -71.80 -31.79
N ALA A 676 -41.30 -71.75 -30.79
CA ALA A 676 -42.65 -72.27 -30.94
C ALA A 676 -43.51 -71.27 -31.74
N ARG A 677 -44.00 -71.73 -32.90
CA ARG A 677 -44.90 -71.02 -33.81
C ARG A 677 -46.28 -70.77 -33.20
N SER A 678 -46.78 -69.57 -33.48
CA SER A 678 -48.16 -69.15 -33.79
C SER A 678 -49.36 -69.84 -33.12
N ALA A 679 -50.13 -69.05 -32.37
CA ALA A 679 -51.59 -69.12 -32.43
C ALA A 679 -52.25 -67.76 -32.10
N ARG A 680 -52.76 -67.13 -33.17
CA ARG A 680 -54.03 -66.38 -33.29
C ARG A 680 -54.25 -65.09 -32.49
N SER A 681 -54.36 -64.02 -33.28
CA SER A 681 -55.24 -62.87 -33.08
C SER A 681 -56.71 -63.29 -32.89
N PRO A 682 -57.54 -62.41 -32.29
CA PRO A 682 -58.48 -61.73 -33.17
C PRO A 682 -58.56 -60.21 -32.95
N THR A 683 -58.95 -59.59 -34.06
CA THR A 683 -59.20 -58.20 -34.38
C THR A 683 -60.33 -57.53 -33.59
N ALA A 684 -60.11 -56.25 -33.28
CA ALA A 684 -61.00 -55.08 -33.39
C ALA A 684 -62.53 -55.21 -33.26
N ARG A 685 -63.13 -54.32 -32.44
CA ARG A 685 -64.16 -53.35 -32.87
C ARG A 685 -64.50 -52.33 -31.78
N CYS A 686 -64.52 -51.05 -32.15
CA CYS A 686 -65.39 -50.04 -31.54
C CYS A 686 -66.82 -50.22 -32.08
N GLY A 687 -67.82 -49.96 -31.24
CA GLY A 687 -69.22 -49.80 -31.62
C GLY A 687 -70.18 -50.13 -30.47
N SER A 688 -70.85 -49.08 -29.96
CA SER A 688 -71.95 -49.01 -28.97
C SER A 688 -71.79 -49.74 -27.64
#